data_AF-A0A1I5WCH3-F1
#
_entry.id   AF-A0A1I5WCH3-F1
#
_cell.length_a   1.000
_cell.length_b   1.000
_cell.length_c   1.000
_cell.angle_alpha   90.00
_cell.angle_beta   90.00
_cell.angle_gamma   90.00
#
_symmetry.space_group_name_H-M   'P 1'
#
loop_
_entity.id
_entity.type
_entity.pdbx_description
1 polymer ?
#
loop_
_entity_poly.entity_id
_entity_poly.type
_entity_poly.pdbx_seq_one_letter_code
_entity_poly.pdbx_strand_id
1 'polypeptide(L)'
;MTPTEDTDRVEQLAEYLRLHPDASAPGVIGATGADPSVWLDAVADALETDTPAEALRNAETTEPEGGSRDTNPTPEADKAGSSTPDMDTDAEDTGAWAEADFANPEPDTYPPALLEREKWMGRLAGEKLPFAPWGDADHPDGEDGKDARYKWGISDHYTDGETVALAEEDHRLGGRVFIQTESDPFAFVDGDDVRDPDTGEVHPAFVALLEQLGRTYADVSTSGSGVHAYYQGELPLAGHGQAVFDIDTEPWGANDSVPTVEIYANKHVCVTTGEHVPGTGLDVVEWDADALRSVLEANGYTDKEPITHDTDRDRPELEEYDPVAVDAEEKADDVRDVLAGVERLTPRDLPLRTRKTGTDSTGWSTWDPSYRSSESGESLHSPPDDPVFHDHKEGESFGLLGLFAAEEGILSNPWDRLEGAEWWEAVDAARDAGAPIPEFDTRADADHTAVLPPSVRDLTTAASGWDWRHAAEQDAAGTLSVDDVRERTVGALTDAYTSGDRVLVEALPTMGKSYGSIKAAADTGEEITVLTGRGHKEQYGQLKEWCEEHGLTYKVLPSFTRDCSTANGEHGEEWADTVTTWYHQGASPKAIHKFAEDVLGRPLPCQEHDGQRCPYAAKWDFDPDTDGSADAGEDVPVDVLIGHYAHAHKQKVTTGRTVVFDEFPGGAYQTVLGPELQGAVSYWLDTVDALPFDSYTDLVENRSDEERRADALLWFDEHGVEPDETHVFDDRSAHADAPLAVFSLLAGDDLGNGFETADLGDGVRATFDRSRGSVSVLQPPALEYASGVVALDGTPTKRMWELSLGERLNHREILHGGERAEYVRDALNLNLVRTTEYIKPYNSADHVNTEQDAALLEAITEEHGERPAVITTTTAEEEYAAEEVLDHVADTKHYGNVLGSNEFDDTRLGAVIGSNHYGDDYIKKWGAYAGESVERNDEKGAGLSYGGFGDAVLQHMREHDTLQAAMRFGRDGNGAVVYVHTNTLPEWVPVAGEGRVLKTWSDGMKDVLAALEDLGEATTEAVREHPAVSLSRQQVFAHLEELRDRGVLDREQDAEDGRRVVWVDDGLHRVSDHGEAELDPVELEELDDGEVRQLSRSSIYTWDFTNLSGSPGPDTSGAGSTPSTTTSDADTGGGRPPDPAD
;
A
#
# COMPACT_ATOMS: atom_id res chain seq x y z
N MET A 1 5.56 24.45 -45.36
CA MET A 1 4.36 24.91 -46.09
C MET A 1 4.41 26.43 -46.23
N THR A 2 3.53 27.05 -47.03
CA THR A 2 3.46 28.52 -47.16
C THR A 2 2.51 29.12 -46.12
N PRO A 3 2.75 30.33 -45.56
CA PRO A 3 1.94 30.94 -44.50
C PRO A 3 0.43 31.06 -44.79
N THR A 4 0.05 31.01 -46.06
CA THR A 4 -1.35 31.02 -46.51
C THR A 4 -2.12 29.74 -46.22
N GLU A 5 -1.46 28.58 -46.03
CA GLU A 5 -2.15 27.32 -45.72
C GLU A 5 -2.60 27.24 -44.26
N ASP A 6 -1.81 27.78 -43.33
CA ASP A 6 -2.15 27.77 -41.89
C ASP A 6 -3.26 28.78 -41.58
N THR A 7 -3.27 29.95 -42.20
CA THR A 7 -4.38 30.92 -42.03
C THR A 7 -5.72 30.38 -42.56
N ASP A 8 -5.71 29.69 -43.71
CA ASP A 8 -6.91 29.04 -44.26
C ASP A 8 -7.36 27.85 -43.38
N ARG A 9 -6.43 27.21 -42.66
CA ARG A 9 -6.72 26.09 -41.76
C ARG A 9 -7.29 26.56 -40.42
N VAL A 10 -6.75 27.63 -39.83
CA VAL A 10 -7.32 28.29 -38.64
C VAL A 10 -8.77 28.69 -38.92
N GLU A 11 -9.05 29.28 -40.08
CA GLU A 11 -10.41 29.70 -40.40
C GLU A 11 -11.37 28.52 -40.62
N GLN A 12 -10.89 27.39 -41.18
CA GLN A 12 -11.69 26.17 -41.30
C GLN A 12 -12.00 25.52 -39.95
N LEU A 13 -11.00 25.45 -39.06
CA LEU A 13 -11.16 24.93 -37.70
C LEU A 13 -12.07 25.85 -36.87
N ALA A 14 -11.86 27.17 -36.94
CA ALA A 14 -12.67 28.16 -36.23
C ALA A 14 -14.13 28.16 -36.73
N GLU A 15 -14.37 28.04 -38.04
CA GLU A 15 -15.74 27.97 -38.57
C GLU A 15 -16.42 26.64 -38.20
N TYR A 16 -15.68 25.54 -38.10
CA TYR A 16 -16.21 24.26 -37.60
C TYR A 16 -16.59 24.36 -36.12
N LEU A 17 -15.71 24.90 -35.28
CA LEU A 17 -15.98 25.17 -33.86
C LEU A 17 -17.17 26.12 -33.67
N ARG A 18 -17.34 27.13 -34.54
CA ARG A 18 -18.49 28.05 -34.47
C ARG A 18 -19.82 27.33 -34.75
N LEU A 19 -19.81 26.29 -35.59
CA LEU A 19 -20.99 25.51 -35.95
C LEU A 19 -21.23 24.34 -34.99
N HIS A 20 -20.18 23.87 -34.31
CA HIS A 20 -20.16 22.74 -33.40
C HIS A 20 -19.36 23.08 -32.13
N PRO A 21 -19.89 23.98 -31.27
CA PRO A 21 -19.16 24.45 -30.09
C PRO A 21 -18.92 23.36 -29.05
N ASP A 22 -19.72 22.29 -29.06
CA ASP A 22 -19.63 21.16 -28.13
C ASP A 22 -18.80 19.97 -28.70
N ALA A 23 -18.10 20.16 -29.83
CA ALA A 23 -17.31 19.09 -30.44
C ALA A 23 -15.96 18.91 -29.72
N SER A 24 -15.49 17.68 -29.54
CA SER A 24 -14.17 17.41 -28.98
C SER A 24 -13.04 17.79 -29.95
N ALA A 25 -11.86 18.15 -29.43
CA ALA A 25 -10.73 18.56 -30.26
C ALA A 25 -10.33 17.48 -31.30
N PRO A 26 -10.23 16.17 -30.95
CA PRO A 26 -10.01 15.11 -31.94
C PRO A 26 -11.12 15.04 -33.00
N GLY A 27 -12.39 15.27 -32.61
CA GLY A 27 -13.53 15.30 -33.52
C GLY A 27 -13.46 16.45 -34.54
N VAL A 28 -13.03 17.64 -34.09
CA VAL A 28 -12.81 18.81 -34.94
C VAL A 28 -11.63 18.58 -35.90
N ILE A 29 -10.53 18.00 -35.41
CA ILE A 29 -9.35 17.66 -36.21
C ILE A 29 -9.70 16.60 -37.26
N GLY A 30 -10.42 15.56 -36.88
CA GLY A 30 -10.88 14.50 -37.77
C GLY A 30 -11.85 14.99 -38.84
N ALA A 31 -12.81 15.85 -38.47
CA ALA A 31 -13.80 16.39 -39.40
C ALA A 31 -13.23 17.42 -40.39
N THR A 32 -12.19 18.16 -40.00
CA THR A 32 -11.54 19.15 -40.86
C THR A 32 -10.29 18.61 -41.57
N GLY A 33 -9.83 17.41 -41.20
CA GLY A 33 -8.61 16.80 -41.73
C GLY A 33 -7.36 17.65 -41.44
N ALA A 34 -7.32 18.30 -40.27
CA ALA A 34 -6.16 19.03 -39.79
C ALA A 34 -5.11 18.04 -39.26
N ASP A 35 -3.84 18.45 -39.24
CA ASP A 35 -2.76 17.60 -38.69
C ASP A 35 -2.86 17.61 -37.16
N PRO A 36 -3.11 16.46 -36.49
CA PRO A 36 -3.25 16.40 -35.04
C PRO A 36 -1.99 16.88 -34.31
N SER A 37 -0.80 16.63 -34.87
CA SER A 37 0.47 17.00 -34.24
C SER A 37 0.73 18.51 -34.18
N VAL A 38 -0.09 19.30 -34.87
CA VAL A 38 0.05 20.76 -34.98
C VAL A 38 -1.14 21.50 -34.41
N TRP A 39 -2.35 20.93 -34.55
CA TRP A 39 -3.59 21.65 -34.27
C TRP A 39 -4.42 21.08 -33.12
N LEU A 40 -4.10 19.88 -32.61
CA LEU A 40 -4.92 19.23 -31.59
C LEU A 40 -4.97 20.07 -30.30
N ASP A 41 -3.81 20.50 -29.81
CA ASP A 41 -3.71 21.28 -28.59
C ASP A 41 -4.34 22.67 -28.78
N ALA A 42 -4.03 23.37 -29.88
CA ALA A 42 -4.63 24.67 -30.17
C ALA A 42 -6.16 24.64 -30.28
N VAL A 43 -6.74 23.53 -30.76
CA VAL A 43 -8.20 23.33 -30.85
C VAL A 43 -8.79 22.91 -29.50
N ALA A 44 -8.06 22.12 -28.71
CA ALA A 44 -8.45 21.77 -27.34
C ALA A 44 -8.48 23.03 -26.46
N ASP A 45 -7.41 23.81 -26.47
CA ASP A 45 -7.30 25.08 -25.76
C ASP A 45 -8.40 26.06 -26.15
N ALA A 46 -8.76 26.08 -27.45
CA ALA A 46 -9.86 26.92 -27.92
C ALA A 46 -11.23 26.44 -27.38
N LEU A 47 -11.49 25.13 -27.34
CA LEU A 47 -12.74 24.53 -26.87
C LEU A 47 -12.98 24.70 -25.36
N GLU A 48 -11.91 24.95 -24.61
CA GLU A 48 -12.00 25.32 -23.19
C GLU A 48 -12.46 26.77 -22.96
N THR A 49 -12.65 27.55 -24.02
CA THR A 49 -13.15 28.93 -23.95
C THR A 49 -14.63 29.02 -24.35
N ASP A 50 -15.35 30.03 -23.86
CA ASP A 50 -16.76 30.26 -24.22
C ASP A 50 -16.95 30.67 -25.69
N THR A 51 -15.88 31.10 -26.37
CA THR A 51 -15.88 31.43 -27.80
C THR A 51 -14.76 30.72 -28.56
N PRO A 52 -14.82 29.38 -28.73
CA PRO A 52 -13.72 28.59 -29.29
C PRO A 52 -13.26 29.05 -30.68
N ALA A 53 -14.21 29.49 -31.50
CA ALA A 53 -13.92 30.03 -32.83
C ALA A 53 -13.16 31.37 -32.83
N GLU A 54 -13.30 32.18 -31.78
CA GLU A 54 -12.55 33.44 -31.64
C GLU A 54 -11.22 33.20 -30.93
N ALA A 55 -11.17 32.32 -29.92
CA ALA A 55 -9.94 31.89 -29.27
C ALA A 55 -8.93 31.30 -30.27
N LEU A 56 -9.39 30.38 -31.15
CA LEU A 56 -8.52 29.77 -32.16
C LEU A 56 -8.00 30.79 -33.19
N ARG A 57 -8.79 31.82 -33.55
CA ARG A 57 -8.36 32.87 -34.48
C ARG A 57 -7.32 33.82 -33.89
N ASN A 58 -7.27 33.91 -32.56
CA ASN A 58 -6.41 34.83 -31.83
C ASN A 58 -5.10 34.19 -31.34
N ALA A 59 -4.96 32.86 -31.46
CA ALA A 59 -3.73 32.15 -31.14
C ALA A 59 -2.66 32.41 -32.22
N GLU A 60 -1.50 32.98 -31.83
CA GLU A 60 -0.35 33.11 -32.74
C GLU A 60 0.37 31.75 -32.87
N THR A 61 0.24 31.09 -34.04
CA THR A 61 0.95 29.83 -34.34
C THR A 61 2.47 30.01 -34.29
N THR A 62 3.14 29.30 -33.38
CA THR A 62 4.60 29.30 -33.23
C THR A 62 5.25 28.34 -34.25
N GLU A 63 6.24 28.79 -35.03
CA GLU A 63 6.97 27.93 -35.99
C GLU A 63 8.02 27.04 -35.27
N PRO A 64 8.22 25.77 -35.68
CA PRO A 64 9.32 24.94 -35.20
C PRO A 64 10.60 25.16 -36.03
N GLU A 65 11.73 25.50 -35.38
CA GLU A 65 13.04 25.56 -36.04
C GLU A 65 13.56 24.15 -36.38
N GLY A 66 13.93 23.95 -37.65
CA GLY A 66 14.42 22.69 -38.19
C GLY A 66 15.93 22.45 -37.96
N GLY A 67 16.28 21.22 -37.56
CA GLY A 67 17.65 20.70 -37.50
C GLY A 67 17.85 19.49 -38.42
N SER A 68 18.77 19.62 -39.38
CA SER A 68 19.07 18.71 -40.49
C SER A 68 19.65 17.35 -40.08
N ARG A 69 19.26 16.29 -40.83
CA ARG A 69 20.06 15.07 -41.01
C ARG A 69 21.42 15.42 -41.61
N ASP A 70 22.53 14.95 -41.03
CA ASP A 70 23.69 14.47 -41.78
C ASP A 70 24.65 13.64 -40.92
N THR A 71 25.35 12.76 -41.63
CA THR A 71 26.09 11.55 -41.22
C THR A 71 27.54 11.77 -40.78
N ASN A 72 28.01 10.98 -39.77
CA ASN A 72 29.40 10.49 -39.50
C ASN A 72 30.53 11.53 -39.28
N PRO A 73 31.74 11.22 -38.72
CA PRO A 73 32.33 9.91 -38.37
C PRO A 73 33.10 9.82 -37.03
N THR A 74 33.50 8.59 -36.67
CA THR A 74 34.60 8.22 -35.75
C THR A 74 35.95 8.89 -36.11
N PRO A 75 36.82 9.16 -35.12
CA PRO A 75 38.22 8.78 -35.29
C PRO A 75 38.89 8.21 -34.01
N GLU A 76 39.62 7.11 -34.19
CA GLU A 76 40.75 6.69 -33.34
C GLU A 76 42.00 7.53 -33.66
N ALA A 77 42.86 7.79 -32.65
CA ALA A 77 44.26 7.30 -32.57
C ALA A 77 45.19 8.10 -31.60
N ASP A 78 45.80 7.34 -30.67
CA ASP A 78 47.21 7.32 -30.22
C ASP A 78 47.94 8.50 -29.48
N LYS A 79 48.32 8.16 -28.22
CA LYS A 79 49.64 8.20 -27.54
C LYS A 79 50.54 9.47 -27.57
N ALA A 80 50.85 10.02 -26.38
CA ALA A 80 52.14 9.82 -25.66
C ALA A 80 52.45 10.90 -24.57
N GLY A 81 52.49 10.47 -23.30
CA GLY A 81 53.46 10.74 -22.22
C GLY A 81 53.92 12.16 -21.81
N SER A 82 53.81 12.50 -20.51
CA SER A 82 54.97 12.78 -19.61
C SER A 82 54.60 13.47 -18.27
N SER A 83 54.81 12.73 -17.17
CA SER A 83 55.42 13.11 -15.88
C SER A 83 54.67 13.97 -14.84
N THR A 84 54.40 13.29 -13.71
CA THR A 84 54.08 13.67 -12.30
C THR A 84 55.01 14.72 -11.66
N PRO A 85 54.73 15.31 -10.46
CA PRO A 85 54.00 14.74 -9.31
C PRO A 85 53.05 15.67 -8.51
N ASP A 86 52.08 15.11 -7.78
CA ASP A 86 52.05 15.15 -6.30
C ASP A 86 50.77 14.52 -5.68
N MET A 87 51.03 13.64 -4.71
CA MET A 87 50.22 13.16 -3.56
C MET A 87 49.04 12.20 -3.78
N ASP A 88 49.36 10.92 -3.58
CA ASP A 88 48.46 9.79 -3.33
C ASP A 88 47.68 9.98 -2.01
N THR A 89 46.37 9.79 -2.08
CA THR A 89 45.56 9.12 -1.04
C THR A 89 44.85 7.99 -1.77
N ASP A 90 45.02 6.78 -1.24
CA ASP A 90 44.84 5.50 -1.92
C ASP A 90 43.45 5.27 -2.50
N ALA A 91 43.46 4.62 -3.66
CA ALA A 91 42.29 4.18 -4.40
C ALA A 91 41.59 3.00 -3.70
N GLU A 92 40.27 3.02 -3.70
CA GLU A 92 39.41 1.89 -3.36
C GLU A 92 39.80 0.64 -4.18
N ASP A 93 40.28 -0.39 -3.49
CA ASP A 93 40.56 -1.71 -4.07
C ASP A 93 39.25 -2.48 -4.24
N THR A 94 38.55 -2.23 -5.36
CA THR A 94 37.28 -2.87 -5.74
C THR A 94 37.47 -4.30 -6.28
N GLY A 95 38.19 -5.16 -5.55
CA GLY A 95 38.28 -6.59 -5.85
C GLY A 95 37.07 -7.36 -5.30
N ALA A 96 36.59 -8.39 -6.03
CA ALA A 96 35.52 -9.27 -5.54
C ALA A 96 36.00 -10.19 -4.41
N TRP A 97 35.12 -10.65 -3.52
CA TRP A 97 35.48 -11.61 -2.46
C TRP A 97 35.98 -12.94 -3.02
N ALA A 98 35.51 -13.34 -4.21
CA ALA A 98 36.03 -14.49 -4.94
C ALA A 98 37.54 -14.40 -5.29
N GLU A 99 38.15 -13.20 -5.22
CA GLU A 99 39.57 -12.97 -5.47
C GLU A 99 40.42 -12.94 -4.18
N ALA A 100 39.80 -13.02 -2.99
CA ALA A 100 40.50 -13.02 -1.71
C ALA A 100 41.20 -14.37 -1.43
N ASP A 101 42.39 -14.33 -0.83
CA ASP A 101 43.21 -15.53 -0.58
C ASP A 101 42.96 -16.13 0.81
N PHE A 102 41.89 -16.91 0.95
CA PHE A 102 41.60 -17.63 2.19
C PHE A 102 42.58 -18.78 2.49
N ALA A 103 43.42 -19.19 1.54
CA ALA A 103 44.35 -20.30 1.71
C ALA A 103 45.63 -19.87 2.43
N ASN A 104 46.05 -18.60 2.31
CA ASN A 104 47.31 -18.11 2.85
C ASN A 104 47.12 -16.83 3.70
N PRO A 105 46.55 -16.93 4.91
CA PRO A 105 46.36 -15.76 5.78
C PRO A 105 47.66 -15.09 6.22
N GLU A 106 47.61 -13.78 6.42
CA GLU A 106 48.66 -12.94 6.99
C GLU A 106 48.50 -12.86 8.51
N PRO A 107 49.43 -13.43 9.31
CA PRO A 107 49.29 -13.45 10.76
C PRO A 107 49.62 -12.10 11.40
N ASP A 108 49.05 -11.85 12.59
CA ASP A 108 49.24 -10.66 13.42
C ASP A 108 48.83 -9.34 12.74
N THR A 109 47.81 -9.40 11.88
CA THR A 109 47.25 -8.25 11.16
C THR A 109 45.82 -8.01 11.60
N TYR A 110 45.55 -6.83 12.16
CA TYR A 110 44.25 -6.45 12.74
C TYR A 110 43.78 -5.10 12.19
N PRO A 111 42.46 -4.84 12.16
CA PRO A 111 41.92 -3.59 11.63
C PRO A 111 42.22 -2.42 12.58
N PRO A 112 42.77 -1.29 12.08
CA PRO A 112 43.15 -0.14 12.92
C PRO A 112 42.01 0.38 13.80
N ALA A 113 40.78 0.41 13.28
CA ALA A 113 39.60 0.89 14.00
C ALA A 113 39.29 0.10 15.28
N LEU A 114 39.64 -1.20 15.32
CA LEU A 114 39.48 -2.04 16.52
C LEU A 114 40.70 -1.90 17.46
N LEU A 115 41.91 -1.78 16.91
CA LEU A 115 43.15 -1.64 17.71
C LEU A 115 43.16 -0.38 18.58
N GLU A 116 42.55 0.71 18.12
CA GLU A 116 42.49 1.99 18.85
C GLU A 116 41.55 1.97 20.06
N ARG A 117 40.68 0.97 20.21
CA ARG A 117 39.69 0.88 21.30
C ARG A 117 40.22 0.12 22.52
N GLU A 118 39.91 0.62 23.71
CA GLU A 118 40.18 -0.06 24.99
C GLU A 118 39.15 -1.18 25.29
N LYS A 119 39.10 -2.19 24.42
CA LYS A 119 38.12 -3.29 24.47
C LYS A 119 38.77 -4.68 24.32
N TRP A 120 40.09 -4.75 24.37
CA TRP A 120 40.83 -6.00 24.19
C TRP A 120 41.09 -6.74 25.49
N MET A 121 41.00 -8.07 25.42
CA MET A 121 41.48 -9.00 26.44
C MET A 121 42.42 -10.04 25.81
N GLY A 122 43.21 -10.73 26.63
CA GLY A 122 44.00 -11.86 26.15
C GLY A 122 43.13 -13.08 25.88
N ARG A 123 43.42 -13.84 24.82
CA ARG A 123 42.84 -15.17 24.61
C ARG A 123 43.69 -16.22 25.33
N LEU A 124 43.08 -17.09 26.13
CA LEU A 124 43.84 -18.16 26.78
C LEU A 124 44.41 -19.16 25.76
N ALA A 125 45.66 -19.57 25.94
CA ALA A 125 46.34 -20.49 25.02
C ALA A 125 45.65 -21.86 24.99
N GLY A 126 45.18 -22.26 23.81
CA GLY A 126 44.48 -23.53 23.58
C GLY A 126 42.98 -23.51 23.91
N GLU A 127 42.42 -22.37 24.30
CA GLU A 127 40.99 -22.18 24.56
C GLU A 127 40.49 -20.91 23.83
N LYS A 128 39.17 -20.80 23.62
CA LYS A 128 38.54 -19.58 23.06
C LYS A 128 38.19 -18.53 24.15
N LEU A 129 38.61 -18.74 25.40
CA LEU A 129 38.17 -17.92 26.54
C LEU A 129 38.97 -16.62 26.71
N PRO A 130 38.31 -15.49 27.01
CA PRO A 130 38.98 -14.24 27.38
C PRO A 130 39.59 -14.33 28.78
N PHE A 131 40.77 -13.75 28.94
CA PHE A 131 41.56 -13.76 30.17
C PHE A 131 42.42 -12.49 30.27
N ALA A 132 42.28 -11.75 31.38
CA ALA A 132 43.10 -10.59 31.68
C ALA A 132 44.16 -10.94 32.75
N PRO A 133 45.38 -11.37 32.36
CA PRO A 133 46.43 -11.70 33.32
C PRO A 133 46.85 -10.52 34.20
N TRP A 134 46.57 -9.29 33.77
CA TRP A 134 46.79 -8.04 34.48
C TRP A 134 45.66 -7.65 35.46
N GLY A 135 44.48 -8.25 35.35
CA GLY A 135 43.34 -7.98 36.23
C GLY A 135 43.53 -8.53 37.66
N ASP A 136 42.65 -8.13 38.57
CA ASP A 136 42.63 -8.65 39.94
C ASP A 136 41.86 -9.99 39.98
N ALA A 137 42.46 -11.03 40.57
CA ALA A 137 41.81 -12.34 40.70
C ALA A 137 40.65 -12.31 41.71
N ASP A 138 40.70 -11.38 42.67
CA ASP A 138 39.70 -11.22 43.74
C ASP A 138 38.87 -9.93 43.55
N HIS A 139 38.66 -9.50 42.29
CA HIS A 139 37.92 -8.27 41.97
C HIS A 139 36.53 -8.25 42.65
N PRO A 140 36.06 -7.12 43.21
CA PRO A 140 34.78 -7.04 43.93
C PRO A 140 33.56 -7.41 43.07
N ASP A 141 33.64 -7.16 41.77
CA ASP A 141 32.61 -7.56 40.80
C ASP A 141 32.80 -9.00 40.26
N GLY A 142 33.76 -9.74 40.83
CA GLY A 142 33.98 -11.16 40.58
C GLY A 142 33.04 -12.05 41.38
N GLU A 143 32.91 -13.32 40.98
CA GLU A 143 32.12 -14.29 41.72
C GLU A 143 32.93 -14.89 42.88
N ASP A 144 32.33 -14.97 44.07
CA ASP A 144 32.96 -15.52 45.27
C ASP A 144 33.55 -16.92 45.02
N GLY A 145 34.88 -17.04 45.13
CA GLY A 145 35.61 -18.29 44.96
C GLY A 145 35.98 -18.64 43.52
N LYS A 146 35.70 -17.77 42.54
CA LYS A 146 36.19 -17.87 41.15
C LYS A 146 37.20 -16.76 40.86
N ASP A 147 38.14 -17.05 39.98
CA ASP A 147 39.15 -16.08 39.54
C ASP A 147 38.48 -15.04 38.63
N ALA A 148 38.37 -13.80 39.11
CA ALA A 148 37.64 -12.75 38.41
C ALA A 148 38.28 -12.36 37.07
N ARG A 149 39.56 -12.68 36.83
CA ARG A 149 40.30 -12.35 35.60
C ARG A 149 39.75 -13.01 34.33
N TYR A 150 38.88 -14.00 34.46
CA TYR A 150 38.14 -14.63 33.35
C TYR A 150 36.82 -13.92 33.03
N LYS A 151 36.36 -13.02 33.90
CA LYS A 151 35.11 -12.29 33.73
C LYS A 151 35.32 -11.13 32.77
N TRP A 152 34.87 -11.32 31.54
CA TRP A 152 34.92 -10.32 30.47
C TRP A 152 33.88 -9.22 30.62
N GLY A 153 32.94 -9.31 31.57
CA GLY A 153 32.00 -8.22 31.87
C GLY A 153 32.56 -7.10 32.74
N ILE A 154 33.83 -7.20 33.18
CA ILE A 154 34.49 -6.20 34.02
C ILE A 154 35.32 -5.29 33.12
N SER A 155 34.94 -4.02 33.01
CA SER A 155 35.62 -3.04 32.14
C SER A 155 37.10 -2.82 32.50
N ASP A 156 37.44 -2.96 33.78
CA ASP A 156 38.82 -2.84 34.28
C ASP A 156 39.76 -3.93 33.72
N HIS A 157 39.21 -4.96 33.09
CA HIS A 157 39.97 -6.01 32.41
C HIS A 157 40.30 -5.70 30.96
N TYR A 158 39.71 -4.65 30.36
CA TYR A 158 39.97 -4.28 28.98
C TYR A 158 41.24 -3.44 28.84
N THR A 159 41.83 -3.46 27.65
CA THR A 159 42.97 -2.62 27.27
C THR A 159 42.93 -2.32 25.77
N ASP A 160 43.78 -1.41 25.29
CA ASP A 160 43.96 -1.16 23.85
C ASP A 160 44.75 -2.27 23.12
N GLY A 161 44.70 -2.25 21.78
CA GLY A 161 45.30 -3.26 20.91
C GLY A 161 46.82 -3.36 21.04
N GLU A 162 47.52 -2.24 21.25
CA GLU A 162 48.98 -2.22 21.44
C GLU A 162 49.38 -2.82 22.79
N THR A 163 48.59 -2.57 23.83
CA THR A 163 48.88 -3.00 25.20
C THR A 163 48.59 -4.48 25.39
N VAL A 164 47.53 -5.02 24.78
CA VAL A 164 47.29 -6.47 24.78
C VAL A 164 48.39 -7.22 24.01
N ALA A 165 48.94 -6.63 22.94
CA ALA A 165 50.06 -7.20 22.19
C ALA A 165 51.29 -7.42 23.08
N LEU A 166 51.57 -6.47 23.97
CA LEU A 166 52.65 -6.59 24.96
C LEU A 166 52.37 -7.72 25.97
N ALA A 167 51.09 -7.96 26.30
CA ALA A 167 50.70 -8.99 27.23
C ALA A 167 50.81 -10.42 26.67
N GLU A 168 50.87 -10.59 25.33
CA GLU A 168 51.09 -11.87 24.67
C GLU A 168 52.46 -12.50 24.97
N GLU A 169 53.40 -11.76 25.58
CA GLU A 169 54.61 -12.35 26.18
C GLU A 169 54.29 -13.36 27.30
N ASP A 170 53.11 -13.27 27.92
CA ASP A 170 52.64 -14.27 28.87
C ASP A 170 52.25 -15.56 28.14
N HIS A 171 53.01 -16.62 28.38
CA HIS A 171 52.78 -17.99 27.88
C HIS A 171 51.37 -18.56 28.09
N ARG A 172 50.54 -17.96 28.95
CA ARG A 172 49.14 -18.35 29.13
C ARG A 172 48.23 -17.78 28.06
N LEU A 173 48.64 -16.73 27.36
CA LEU A 173 47.89 -16.16 26.26
C LEU A 173 48.34 -16.80 24.94
N GLY A 174 47.37 -17.05 24.06
CA GLY A 174 47.57 -17.59 22.72
C GLY A 174 47.03 -16.67 21.62
N GLY A 175 46.72 -15.41 21.94
CA GLY A 175 46.18 -14.39 21.04
C GLY A 175 45.40 -13.32 21.80
N ARG A 176 44.58 -12.56 21.06
CA ARG A 176 43.75 -11.46 21.56
C ARG A 176 42.26 -11.78 21.35
N VAL A 177 41.38 -11.09 22.07
CA VAL A 177 39.92 -11.14 21.89
C VAL A 177 39.40 -9.72 21.99
N PHE A 178 38.52 -9.33 21.07
CA PHE A 178 37.83 -8.05 21.12
C PHE A 178 36.47 -8.23 21.81
N ILE A 179 36.18 -7.40 22.81
CA ILE A 179 34.90 -7.45 23.54
C ILE A 179 33.97 -6.39 22.95
N GLN A 180 33.01 -6.82 22.13
CA GLN A 180 31.99 -5.96 21.56
C GLN A 180 30.89 -5.69 22.60
N THR A 181 30.46 -4.44 22.70
CA THR A 181 29.36 -4.01 23.56
C THR A 181 28.25 -3.37 22.74
N GLU A 182 27.02 -3.30 23.26
CA GLU A 182 25.86 -2.70 22.57
C GLU A 182 26.09 -1.24 22.14
N SER A 183 27.03 -0.52 22.75
CA SER A 183 27.38 0.85 22.36
C SER A 183 28.43 0.96 21.26
N ASP A 184 29.02 -0.15 20.83
CA ASP A 184 30.03 -0.17 19.76
C ASP A 184 29.33 -0.24 18.39
N PRO A 185 29.78 0.51 17.37
CA PRO A 185 29.13 0.58 16.06
C PRO A 185 29.46 -0.63 15.16
N PHE A 186 29.87 -1.74 15.74
CA PHE A 186 30.42 -2.88 15.03
C PHE A 186 29.44 -4.03 14.98
N ALA A 187 29.47 -4.75 13.86
CA ALA A 187 28.83 -6.03 13.71
C ALA A 187 29.86 -7.10 13.33
N PHE A 188 29.54 -8.34 13.68
CA PHE A 188 30.44 -9.48 13.55
C PHE A 188 29.72 -10.63 12.85
N VAL A 189 30.26 -11.08 11.72
CA VAL A 189 29.79 -12.27 10.98
C VAL A 189 30.78 -13.39 11.23
N ASP A 190 30.33 -14.45 11.88
CA ASP A 190 31.09 -15.68 12.15
C ASP A 190 30.57 -16.82 11.25
N GLY A 191 31.39 -17.24 10.30
CA GLY A 191 31.12 -18.43 9.49
C GLY A 191 31.82 -19.63 10.11
N ASP A 192 31.07 -20.53 10.73
CA ASP A 192 31.57 -21.77 11.32
C ASP A 192 31.58 -22.90 10.28
N ASP A 193 32.70 -23.63 10.18
CA ASP A 193 32.92 -24.74 9.24
C ASP A 193 32.68 -24.40 7.74
N VAL A 194 32.75 -23.12 7.39
CA VAL A 194 32.58 -22.58 6.01
C VAL A 194 33.85 -22.68 5.16
N ARG A 195 35.01 -23.00 5.75
CA ARG A 195 36.30 -23.12 5.08
C ARG A 195 36.85 -24.53 5.24
N ASP A 196 37.32 -25.13 4.16
CA ASP A 196 38.03 -26.41 4.22
C ASP A 196 39.41 -26.20 4.85
N PRO A 197 39.72 -26.80 6.02
CA PRO A 197 40.98 -26.60 6.71
C PRO A 197 42.18 -27.18 5.95
N ASP A 198 41.99 -28.17 5.07
CA ASP A 198 43.08 -28.82 4.32
C ASP A 198 43.46 -28.04 3.05
N THR A 199 42.48 -27.42 2.39
CA THR A 199 42.67 -26.76 1.08
C THR A 199 42.60 -25.23 1.16
N GLY A 200 41.89 -24.70 2.15
CA GLY A 200 41.57 -23.29 2.29
C GLY A 200 40.42 -22.81 1.40
N GLU A 201 39.72 -23.71 0.70
CA GLU A 201 38.55 -23.38 -0.11
C GLU A 201 37.34 -23.02 0.77
N VAL A 202 36.71 -21.89 0.49
CA VAL A 202 35.54 -21.40 1.24
C VAL A 202 34.24 -21.77 0.52
N HIS A 203 33.20 -22.06 1.29
CA HIS A 203 31.88 -22.42 0.81
C HIS A 203 31.32 -21.31 -0.12
N PRO A 204 30.90 -21.64 -1.36
CA PRO A 204 30.44 -20.62 -2.31
C PRO A 204 29.27 -19.77 -1.82
N ALA A 205 28.34 -20.34 -1.06
CA ALA A 205 27.23 -19.57 -0.49
C ALA A 205 27.69 -18.56 0.57
N PHE A 206 28.76 -18.85 1.31
CA PHE A 206 29.33 -17.92 2.28
C PHE A 206 30.05 -16.76 1.57
N VAL A 207 30.78 -17.05 0.49
CA VAL A 207 31.38 -16.01 -0.36
C VAL A 207 30.29 -15.12 -0.98
N ALA A 208 29.22 -15.70 -1.51
CA ALA A 208 28.10 -14.94 -2.08
C ALA A 208 27.41 -14.06 -1.03
N LEU A 209 27.26 -14.54 0.21
CA LEU A 209 26.75 -13.74 1.32
C LEU A 209 27.67 -12.54 1.60
N LEU A 210 28.98 -12.74 1.72
CA LEU A 210 29.92 -11.65 1.94
C LEU A 210 29.98 -10.67 0.75
N GLU A 211 29.81 -11.14 -0.49
CA GLU A 211 29.69 -10.27 -1.68
C GLU A 211 28.48 -9.35 -1.62
N GLN A 212 27.36 -9.83 -1.10
CA GLN A 212 26.16 -9.04 -0.94
C GLN A 212 26.30 -7.99 0.18
N LEU A 213 26.98 -8.33 1.28
CA LEU A 213 27.18 -7.42 2.41
C LEU A 213 28.25 -6.34 2.16
N GLY A 214 29.08 -6.50 1.13
CA GLY A 214 30.20 -5.61 0.83
C GLY A 214 31.54 -6.12 1.36
N ARG A 215 32.64 -5.63 0.80
CA ARG A 215 33.99 -6.10 1.17
C ARG A 215 34.48 -5.40 2.43
N THR A 216 34.96 -6.16 3.40
CA THR A 216 35.45 -5.66 4.69
C THR A 216 36.57 -6.54 5.23
N TYR A 217 37.25 -6.10 6.29
CA TYR A 217 38.25 -6.91 6.97
C TYR A 217 37.72 -8.30 7.37
N ALA A 218 38.46 -9.34 7.00
CA ALA A 218 38.19 -10.72 7.40
C ALA A 218 39.45 -11.44 7.88
N ASP A 219 39.28 -12.35 8.84
CA ASP A 219 40.33 -13.24 9.34
C ASP A 219 39.87 -14.70 9.44
N VAL A 220 40.84 -15.62 9.45
CA VAL A 220 40.57 -17.06 9.60
C VAL A 220 40.46 -17.40 11.08
N SER A 221 39.40 -18.12 11.46
CA SER A 221 39.15 -18.51 12.83
C SER A 221 40.25 -19.41 13.42
N THR A 222 40.24 -19.54 14.75
CA THR A 222 41.24 -20.36 15.47
C THR A 222 41.22 -21.85 15.13
N SER A 223 40.09 -22.39 14.66
CA SER A 223 39.98 -23.78 14.22
C SER A 223 40.61 -24.00 12.84
N GLY A 224 40.75 -22.93 12.04
CA GLY A 224 41.11 -22.99 10.63
C GLY A 224 39.95 -23.38 9.70
N SER A 225 38.79 -23.77 10.25
CA SER A 225 37.59 -24.16 9.50
C SER A 225 36.55 -23.04 9.37
N GLY A 226 36.61 -22.02 10.24
CA GLY A 226 35.74 -20.85 10.17
C GLY A 226 36.42 -19.59 9.64
N VAL A 227 35.62 -18.60 9.28
CA VAL A 227 36.03 -17.28 8.78
C VAL A 227 35.23 -16.21 9.49
N HIS A 228 35.90 -15.15 9.98
CA HIS A 228 35.24 -14.01 10.58
C HIS A 228 35.31 -12.79 9.66
N ALA A 229 34.24 -11.99 9.63
CA ALA A 229 34.21 -10.69 8.95
C ALA A 229 33.62 -9.61 9.87
N TYR A 230 34.26 -8.44 9.91
CA TYR A 230 33.82 -7.30 10.74
C TYR A 230 33.16 -6.24 9.88
N TYR A 231 31.98 -5.78 10.28
CA TYR A 231 31.25 -4.70 9.61
C TYR A 231 30.91 -3.57 10.59
N GLN A 232 30.39 -2.47 10.06
CA GLN A 232 29.68 -1.46 10.83
C GLN A 232 28.18 -1.54 10.52
N GLY A 233 27.34 -1.32 11.53
CA GLY A 233 25.89 -1.30 11.36
C GLY A 233 25.13 -2.10 12.42
N GLU A 234 23.81 -1.93 12.41
CA GLU A 234 22.86 -2.67 13.24
C GLU A 234 22.13 -3.73 12.40
N LEU A 235 21.58 -4.76 13.05
CA LEU A 235 20.77 -5.75 12.35
C LEU A 235 19.52 -5.05 11.77
N PRO A 236 19.23 -5.18 10.46
CA PRO A 236 18.13 -4.51 9.79
C PRO A 236 16.79 -5.24 10.02
N LEU A 237 16.58 -5.70 11.25
CA LEU A 237 15.37 -6.37 11.73
C LEU A 237 15.01 -5.87 13.12
N ALA A 238 13.77 -5.39 13.28
CA ALA A 238 13.27 -4.96 14.58
C ALA A 238 13.13 -6.16 15.53
N GLY A 239 13.65 -6.01 16.75
CA GLY A 239 13.52 -7.00 17.83
C GLY A 239 14.54 -8.15 17.81
N HIS A 240 15.57 -8.11 16.96
CA HIS A 240 16.60 -9.16 16.87
C HIS A 240 18.01 -8.62 17.18
N GLY A 241 18.73 -9.26 18.10
CA GLY A 241 20.12 -8.89 18.44
C GLY A 241 21.21 -9.78 17.81
N GLN A 242 20.82 -10.92 17.26
CA GLN A 242 21.69 -11.89 16.58
C GLN A 242 20.87 -12.74 15.60
N ALA A 243 21.54 -13.35 14.61
CA ALA A 243 20.92 -14.32 13.69
C ALA A 243 21.84 -15.52 13.47
N VAL A 244 21.28 -16.72 13.39
CA VAL A 244 22.00 -17.99 13.16
C VAL A 244 21.26 -18.85 12.14
N PHE A 245 21.94 -19.31 11.10
CA PHE A 245 21.36 -20.20 10.09
C PHE A 245 22.41 -21.07 9.38
N ASP A 246 22.00 -22.27 8.96
CA ASP A 246 22.83 -23.20 8.18
C ASP A 246 22.77 -22.83 6.69
N ILE A 247 23.92 -22.81 6.01
CA ILE A 247 23.99 -22.48 4.56
C ILE A 247 24.06 -23.71 3.66
N ASP A 248 24.23 -24.90 4.25
CA ASP A 248 24.13 -26.18 3.56
C ASP A 248 23.67 -27.27 4.54
N THR A 249 23.17 -28.37 3.99
CA THR A 249 22.71 -29.56 4.72
C THR A 249 23.79 -30.64 4.87
N GLU A 250 24.92 -30.50 4.17
CA GLU A 250 26.07 -31.41 4.24
C GLU A 250 27.34 -30.65 4.70
N PRO A 251 28.28 -31.32 5.41
CA PRO A 251 29.55 -30.72 5.77
C PRO A 251 30.38 -30.27 4.55
N TRP A 252 31.02 -29.11 4.65
CA TRP A 252 31.88 -28.57 3.59
C TRP A 252 33.32 -29.09 3.67
N GLY A 253 33.84 -29.59 2.56
CA GLY A 253 35.23 -30.05 2.46
C GLY A 253 35.57 -31.18 3.43
N ALA A 254 36.60 -30.99 4.24
CA ALA A 254 37.05 -31.94 5.26
C ALA A 254 36.41 -31.76 6.65
N ASN A 255 35.43 -30.85 6.79
CA ASN A 255 34.76 -30.58 8.07
C ASN A 255 33.79 -31.72 8.45
N ASP A 256 33.54 -31.86 9.76
CA ASP A 256 32.64 -32.88 10.31
C ASP A 256 31.22 -32.35 10.60
N SER A 257 31.02 -31.03 10.59
CA SER A 257 29.74 -30.34 10.83
C SER A 257 29.29 -29.56 9.60
N VAL A 258 27.99 -29.24 9.55
CA VAL A 258 27.41 -28.40 8.49
C VAL A 258 27.87 -26.94 8.62
N PRO A 259 28.09 -26.23 7.51
CA PRO A 259 28.51 -24.84 7.55
C PRO A 259 27.39 -23.94 8.08
N THR A 260 27.70 -23.16 9.12
CA THR A 260 26.75 -22.30 9.84
C THR A 260 27.21 -20.84 9.78
N VAL A 261 26.27 -19.90 9.68
CA VAL A 261 26.56 -18.47 9.74
C VAL A 261 25.87 -17.87 10.96
N GLU A 262 26.63 -17.16 11.78
CA GLU A 262 26.17 -16.40 12.93
C GLU A 262 26.48 -14.91 12.73
N ILE A 263 25.49 -14.05 12.97
CA ILE A 263 25.61 -12.59 12.81
C ILE A 263 25.27 -11.92 14.14
N TYR A 264 26.17 -11.06 14.63
CA TYR A 264 26.07 -10.38 15.92
C TYR A 264 26.19 -8.87 15.77
N ALA A 265 25.15 -8.12 16.16
CA ALA A 265 25.18 -6.66 16.25
C ALA A 265 25.01 -6.14 17.71
N ASN A 266 24.95 -7.04 18.69
CA ASN A 266 24.78 -6.74 20.11
C ASN A 266 26.07 -7.01 20.91
N LYS A 267 25.97 -7.06 22.25
CA LYS A 267 27.10 -7.39 23.14
C LYS A 267 27.57 -8.83 22.91
N HIS A 268 28.77 -8.98 22.37
CA HIS A 268 29.34 -10.29 22.04
C HIS A 268 30.85 -10.35 22.28
N VAL A 269 31.38 -11.56 22.46
CA VAL A 269 32.83 -11.80 22.59
C VAL A 269 33.38 -12.18 21.22
N CYS A 270 33.91 -11.20 20.48
CA CYS A 270 34.38 -11.40 19.11
C CYS A 270 35.83 -11.90 19.11
N VAL A 271 36.04 -13.14 18.68
CA VAL A 271 37.38 -13.77 18.66
C VAL A 271 38.14 -13.38 17.39
N THR A 272 38.69 -12.17 17.34
CA THR A 272 39.62 -11.76 16.27
C THR A 272 40.93 -12.55 16.39
N THR A 273 41.34 -13.27 15.34
CA THR A 273 42.57 -14.07 15.36
C THR A 273 43.76 -13.32 14.81
N GLY A 274 43.53 -12.31 13.98
CA GLY A 274 44.56 -11.59 13.25
C GLY A 274 45.23 -12.41 12.15
N GLU A 275 44.66 -13.57 11.78
CA GLU A 275 45.03 -14.34 10.59
C GLU A 275 44.30 -13.75 9.38
N HIS A 276 44.68 -12.53 9.02
CA HIS A 276 44.01 -11.69 8.02
C HIS A 276 43.98 -12.36 6.65
N VAL A 277 42.84 -12.30 5.96
CA VAL A 277 42.68 -12.84 4.61
C VAL A 277 43.19 -11.82 3.58
N PRO A 278 44.29 -12.09 2.85
CA PRO A 278 44.81 -11.14 1.88
C PRO A 278 43.79 -10.82 0.79
N GLY A 279 43.71 -9.54 0.48
CA GLY A 279 42.71 -8.97 -0.44
C GLY A 279 41.62 -8.20 0.30
N THR A 280 41.19 -8.59 1.50
CA THR A 280 39.97 -8.02 2.12
C THR A 280 40.12 -6.61 2.71
N GLY A 281 41.30 -5.97 2.57
CA GLY A 281 41.59 -4.66 3.17
C GLY A 281 41.74 -4.71 4.70
N LEU A 282 42.04 -3.57 5.33
CA LEU A 282 42.15 -3.45 6.80
C LEU A 282 41.03 -2.60 7.41
N ASP A 283 40.17 -2.03 6.58
CA ASP A 283 39.07 -1.18 7.01
C ASP A 283 37.86 -2.05 7.39
N VAL A 284 37.13 -1.60 8.41
CA VAL A 284 35.83 -2.15 8.78
C VAL A 284 34.78 -1.30 8.11
N VAL A 285 34.11 -1.85 7.09
CA VAL A 285 33.16 -1.13 6.23
C VAL A 285 31.73 -1.35 6.72
N GLU A 286 30.85 -0.40 6.47
CA GLU A 286 29.41 -0.55 6.73
C GLU A 286 28.81 -1.61 5.78
N TRP A 287 28.01 -2.53 6.31
CA TRP A 287 27.37 -3.55 5.47
C TRP A 287 26.20 -2.98 4.66
N ASP A 288 25.85 -3.64 3.56
CA ASP A 288 24.58 -3.38 2.86
C ASP A 288 23.40 -3.93 3.69
N ALA A 289 22.70 -3.02 4.37
CA ALA A 289 21.58 -3.35 5.25
C ALA A 289 20.38 -3.95 4.51
N ASP A 290 20.12 -3.56 3.26
CA ASP A 290 18.99 -4.07 2.48
C ASP A 290 19.29 -5.49 1.99
N ALA A 291 20.54 -5.74 1.58
CA ALA A 291 21.00 -7.07 1.23
C ALA A 291 21.00 -8.01 2.45
N LEU A 292 21.47 -7.52 3.61
CA LEU A 292 21.43 -8.28 4.86
C LEU A 292 19.99 -8.64 5.26
N ARG A 293 19.07 -7.67 5.19
CA ARG A 293 17.65 -7.93 5.47
C ARG A 293 17.08 -9.02 4.58
N SER A 294 17.36 -8.96 3.27
CA SER A 294 16.92 -9.96 2.30
C SER A 294 17.46 -11.37 2.62
N VAL A 295 18.73 -11.47 3.04
CA VAL A 295 19.35 -12.73 3.45
C VAL A 295 18.69 -13.27 4.72
N LEU A 296 18.41 -12.41 5.70
CA LEU A 296 17.79 -12.80 6.97
C LEU A 296 16.34 -13.28 6.76
N GLU A 297 15.54 -12.56 5.97
CA GLU A 297 14.17 -12.94 5.61
C GLU A 297 14.12 -14.28 4.87
N ALA A 298 15.04 -14.49 3.91
CA ALA A 298 15.15 -15.77 3.20
C ALA A 298 15.49 -16.97 4.12
N ASN A 299 16.15 -16.69 5.26
CA ASN A 299 16.48 -17.68 6.28
C ASN A 299 15.48 -17.73 7.45
N GLY A 300 14.30 -17.11 7.28
CA GLY A 300 13.19 -17.21 8.23
C GLY A 300 13.20 -16.17 9.36
N TYR A 301 14.02 -15.12 9.25
CA TYR A 301 14.03 -13.99 10.18
C TYR A 301 13.23 -12.82 9.60
N THR A 302 12.08 -12.53 10.19
CA THR A 302 11.28 -11.34 9.86
C THR A 302 11.26 -10.38 11.04
N ASP A 303 10.83 -9.13 10.82
CA ASP A 303 10.56 -8.19 11.91
C ASP A 303 9.65 -8.88 12.94
N LYS A 304 10.12 -8.95 14.19
CA LYS A 304 9.24 -9.30 15.30
C LYS A 304 8.54 -8.00 15.66
N GLU A 305 7.21 -7.98 15.57
CA GLU A 305 6.46 -6.94 16.26
C GLU A 305 6.91 -6.96 17.72
N PRO A 306 7.31 -5.83 18.31
CA PRO A 306 7.54 -5.77 19.74
C PRO A 306 6.21 -6.16 20.40
N ILE A 307 6.15 -7.39 20.91
CA ILE A 307 4.96 -7.88 21.60
C ILE A 307 4.91 -7.08 22.88
N THR A 308 3.93 -6.19 22.96
CA THR A 308 3.75 -5.40 24.17
C THR A 308 3.31 -6.33 25.28
N HIS A 309 4.15 -6.53 26.28
CA HIS A 309 3.82 -7.38 27.41
C HIS A 309 2.93 -6.61 28.39
N ASP A 310 2.25 -7.33 29.29
CA ASP A 310 1.59 -6.75 30.48
C ASP A 310 2.56 -5.96 31.39
N THR A 311 3.86 -5.92 31.04
CA THR A 311 4.98 -5.24 31.70
C THR A 311 5.47 -3.98 30.99
N ASP A 312 4.83 -3.53 29.91
CA ASP A 312 5.13 -2.23 29.31
C ASP A 312 4.54 -1.12 30.18
N ARG A 313 5.31 -0.75 31.21
CA ARG A 313 4.93 0.12 32.33
C ARG A 313 4.97 1.62 32.00
N ASP A 314 5.19 2.00 30.75
CA ASP A 314 4.96 3.37 30.28
C ASP A 314 3.47 3.58 30.02
N ARG A 315 2.69 3.57 31.11
CA ARG A 315 1.29 4.00 31.12
C ARG A 315 1.19 5.37 31.77
N PRO A 316 1.43 6.48 31.03
CA PRO A 316 1.28 7.84 31.56
C PRO A 316 -0.13 8.10 32.11
N GLU A 317 -1.12 7.30 31.69
CA GLU A 317 -2.49 7.31 32.20
C GLU A 317 -2.65 6.89 33.67
N LEU A 318 -1.67 6.16 34.22
CA LEU A 318 -1.63 5.72 35.63
C LEU A 318 -0.63 6.53 36.49
N GLU A 319 0.20 7.38 35.87
CA GLU A 319 1.09 8.28 36.61
C GLU A 319 0.26 9.26 37.46
N GLU A 320 0.47 9.26 38.77
CA GLU A 320 -0.30 10.04 39.77
C GLU A 320 -1.80 9.66 39.91
N TYR A 321 -2.26 8.56 39.30
CA TYR A 321 -3.63 8.06 39.48
C TYR A 321 -3.81 7.41 40.86
N ASP A 322 -4.81 7.88 41.63
CA ASP A 322 -5.19 7.31 42.94
C ASP A 322 -6.48 6.47 42.76
N PRO A 323 -6.38 5.13 42.76
CA PRO A 323 -7.49 4.24 42.44
C PRO A 323 -8.56 4.28 43.53
N VAL A 324 -9.83 4.27 43.11
CA VAL A 324 -10.98 4.36 44.03
C VAL A 324 -11.42 2.98 44.50
N ALA A 325 -11.36 1.98 43.62
CA ALA A 325 -11.56 0.57 43.94
C ALA A 325 -10.20 -0.17 43.94
N VAL A 326 -9.90 -0.87 45.03
CA VAL A 326 -8.60 -1.55 45.22
C VAL A 326 -8.71 -3.00 45.71
N ASP A 327 -9.88 -3.39 46.19
CA ASP A 327 -10.14 -4.74 46.72
C ASP A 327 -11.06 -5.54 45.79
N ALA A 328 -10.95 -6.88 45.83
CA ALA A 328 -11.70 -7.79 44.95
C ALA A 328 -13.22 -7.77 45.17
N GLU A 329 -13.68 -7.32 46.34
CA GLU A 329 -15.11 -7.14 46.63
C GLU A 329 -15.69 -5.80 46.17
N GLU A 330 -14.87 -4.89 45.65
CA GLU A 330 -15.27 -3.58 45.18
C GLU A 330 -15.61 -3.60 43.68
N LYS A 331 -16.51 -2.70 43.28
CA LYS A 331 -16.89 -2.49 41.88
C LYS A 331 -16.09 -1.31 41.32
N ALA A 332 -15.42 -1.53 40.20
CA ALA A 332 -14.72 -0.50 39.45
C ALA A 332 -15.64 0.04 38.36
N ASP A 333 -15.91 1.35 38.41
CA ASP A 333 -16.61 2.08 37.34
C ASP A 333 -15.62 2.62 36.27
N ASP A 334 -14.31 2.55 36.57
CA ASP A 334 -13.20 2.99 35.72
C ASP A 334 -12.21 1.82 35.55
N VAL A 335 -11.88 1.49 34.30
CA VAL A 335 -10.95 0.39 34.00
C VAL A 335 -9.56 0.61 34.59
N ARG A 336 -9.17 1.87 34.84
CA ARG A 336 -7.88 2.21 35.47
C ARG A 336 -7.75 1.67 36.90
N ASP A 337 -8.86 1.47 37.62
CA ASP A 337 -8.86 0.79 38.93
C ASP A 337 -8.46 -0.69 38.81
N VAL A 338 -8.93 -1.36 37.75
CA VAL A 338 -8.58 -2.76 37.43
C VAL A 338 -7.11 -2.86 37.01
N LEU A 339 -6.66 -1.96 36.13
CA LEU A 339 -5.27 -1.89 35.67
C LEU A 339 -4.29 -1.64 36.84
N ALA A 340 -4.60 -0.67 37.70
CA ALA A 340 -3.81 -0.41 38.89
C ALA A 340 -3.81 -1.59 39.87
N GLY A 341 -4.88 -2.41 39.89
CA GLY A 341 -4.96 -3.65 40.66
C GLY A 341 -4.02 -4.73 40.12
N VAL A 342 -3.94 -4.88 38.80
CA VAL A 342 -3.02 -5.81 38.12
C VAL A 342 -1.56 -5.44 38.35
N GLU A 343 -1.18 -4.16 38.25
CA GLU A 343 0.21 -3.71 38.49
C GLU A 343 0.70 -3.94 39.93
N ARG A 344 -0.23 -4.05 40.89
CA ARG A 344 0.09 -4.27 42.31
C ARG A 344 0.24 -5.75 42.67
N LEU A 345 0.01 -6.67 41.74
CA LEU A 345 0.10 -8.10 41.99
C LEU A 345 1.54 -8.53 42.31
N THR A 346 1.65 -9.43 43.27
CA THR A 346 2.90 -10.12 43.59
C THR A 346 2.74 -11.62 43.42
N PRO A 347 3.82 -12.40 43.25
CA PRO A 347 3.73 -13.86 43.11
C PRO A 347 3.06 -14.60 44.28
N ARG A 348 2.72 -13.91 45.38
CA ARG A 348 1.98 -14.47 46.52
C ARG A 348 0.47 -14.32 46.38
N ASP A 349 0.01 -13.43 45.52
CA ASP A 349 -1.40 -13.11 45.31
C ASP A 349 -2.05 -14.09 44.31
N LEU A 350 -1.22 -14.86 43.58
CA LEU A 350 -1.65 -15.84 42.60
C LEU A 350 -1.13 -17.26 42.93
N PRO A 351 -1.91 -18.32 42.66
CA PRO A 351 -1.53 -19.70 42.96
C PRO A 351 -0.63 -20.30 41.86
N LEU A 352 0.56 -19.75 41.67
CA LEU A 352 1.50 -20.20 40.63
C LEU A 352 2.01 -21.64 40.86
N ARG A 353 2.13 -22.40 39.76
CA ARG A 353 2.78 -23.71 39.65
C ARG A 353 4.28 -23.56 39.48
N THR A 354 4.74 -22.49 38.83
CA THR A 354 6.13 -22.05 38.72
C THR A 354 6.70 -21.76 40.12
N ARG A 355 7.87 -22.32 40.44
CA ARG A 355 8.39 -22.29 41.83
C ARG A 355 9.70 -21.54 41.92
N LYS A 356 9.80 -20.63 42.89
CA LYS A 356 11.06 -19.98 43.22
C LYS A 356 12.07 -21.01 43.72
N THR A 357 13.21 -21.11 43.02
CA THR A 357 14.28 -22.06 43.30
C THR A 357 15.47 -21.41 44.01
N GLY A 358 15.73 -20.13 43.75
CA GLY A 358 16.86 -19.45 44.36
C GLY A 358 16.92 -17.94 44.10
N THR A 359 18.15 -17.43 44.13
CA THR A 359 18.49 -16.05 43.81
C THR A 359 19.87 -16.09 43.19
N ASP A 360 20.03 -15.46 42.03
CA ASP A 360 21.29 -15.45 41.30
C ASP A 360 22.27 -14.40 41.86
N SER A 361 23.42 -14.28 41.20
CA SER A 361 24.50 -13.35 41.55
C SER A 361 24.16 -11.87 41.34
N THR A 362 23.09 -11.56 40.59
CA THR A 362 22.59 -10.18 40.36
C THR A 362 21.57 -9.76 41.42
N GLY A 363 21.16 -10.68 42.30
CA GLY A 363 20.11 -10.47 43.28
C GLY A 363 18.70 -10.76 42.72
N TRP A 364 18.60 -11.25 41.49
CA TRP A 364 17.33 -11.62 40.87
C TRP A 364 16.88 -12.97 41.39
N SER A 365 15.59 -13.11 41.58
CA SER A 365 14.99 -14.38 41.97
C SER A 365 14.97 -15.36 40.79
N THR A 366 15.41 -16.59 41.02
CA THR A 366 15.37 -17.67 40.02
C THR A 366 14.18 -18.58 40.28
N TRP A 367 13.59 -19.08 39.20
CA TRP A 367 12.35 -19.86 39.21
C TRP A 367 12.45 -21.06 38.26
N ASP A 368 11.77 -22.14 38.65
CA ASP A 368 11.55 -23.35 37.85
C ASP A 368 10.22 -23.21 37.08
N PRO A 369 10.26 -22.97 35.75
CA PRO A 369 9.07 -22.68 34.95
C PRO A 369 8.19 -23.92 34.84
N SER A 370 6.86 -23.77 34.99
CA SER A 370 5.95 -24.92 34.84
C SER A 370 5.43 -25.15 33.43
N TYR A 371 5.53 -24.16 32.55
CA TYR A 371 5.06 -24.23 31.16
C TYR A 371 6.04 -24.96 30.22
N ARG A 372 7.29 -25.17 30.65
CA ARG A 372 8.28 -25.96 29.90
C ARG A 372 9.26 -26.66 30.84
N SER A 373 9.97 -27.67 30.33
CA SER A 373 11.02 -28.34 31.12
C SER A 373 12.28 -27.47 31.26
N SER A 374 12.88 -27.50 32.45
CA SER A 374 14.17 -26.86 32.76
C SER A 374 15.10 -27.88 33.41
N GLU A 375 16.28 -28.09 32.83
CA GLU A 375 17.27 -29.02 33.39
C GLU A 375 17.92 -28.48 34.67
N SER A 376 18.09 -27.15 34.75
CA SER A 376 18.64 -26.48 35.93
C SER A 376 17.56 -26.12 36.97
N GLY A 377 16.31 -25.94 36.54
CA GLY A 377 15.23 -25.39 37.38
C GLY A 377 15.43 -23.91 37.74
N GLU A 378 16.33 -23.21 37.05
CA GLU A 378 16.71 -21.82 37.34
C GLU A 378 16.65 -20.95 36.08
N SER A 379 15.97 -21.39 35.02
CA SER A 379 16.01 -20.72 33.71
C SER A 379 15.11 -19.48 33.60
N LEU A 380 14.29 -19.22 34.62
CA LEU A 380 13.43 -18.04 34.68
C LEU A 380 13.94 -17.09 35.77
N HIS A 381 14.22 -15.85 35.42
CA HIS A 381 14.78 -14.86 36.35
C HIS A 381 13.83 -13.67 36.50
N SER A 382 13.71 -13.13 37.71
CA SER A 382 12.87 -11.97 37.99
C SER A 382 13.54 -11.00 38.98
N PRO A 383 13.70 -9.71 38.63
CA PRO A 383 14.36 -8.72 39.47
C PRO A 383 13.60 -8.44 40.78
N PRO A 384 14.29 -7.96 41.84
CA PRO A 384 13.70 -7.79 43.17
C PRO A 384 12.67 -6.65 43.28
N ASP A 385 12.76 -5.65 42.42
CA ASP A 385 11.93 -4.43 42.45
C ASP A 385 10.86 -4.39 41.34
N ASP A 386 10.77 -5.44 40.52
CA ASP A 386 9.86 -5.49 39.36
C ASP A 386 9.34 -6.93 39.12
N PRO A 387 8.03 -7.19 39.10
CA PRO A 387 7.48 -8.53 38.88
C PRO A 387 7.48 -8.98 37.40
N VAL A 388 8.52 -8.60 36.65
CA VAL A 388 8.80 -9.10 35.30
C VAL A 388 9.58 -10.40 35.40
N PHE A 389 9.31 -11.34 34.50
CA PHE A 389 10.04 -12.58 34.35
C PHE A 389 10.77 -12.61 33.01
N HIS A 390 12.02 -13.03 33.02
CA HIS A 390 12.86 -13.19 31.85
C HIS A 390 13.21 -14.66 31.68
N ASP A 391 12.74 -15.24 30.58
CA ASP A 391 13.08 -16.60 30.18
C ASP A 391 14.36 -16.58 29.34
N HIS A 392 15.50 -16.79 30.01
CA HIS A 392 16.81 -16.76 29.36
C HIS A 392 17.02 -17.85 28.30
N LYS A 393 16.19 -18.90 28.29
CA LYS A 393 16.31 -19.97 27.28
C LYS A 393 15.60 -19.59 25.99
N GLU A 394 14.41 -19.02 26.11
CA GLU A 394 13.60 -18.64 24.95
C GLU A 394 13.91 -17.21 24.47
N GLY A 395 14.57 -16.40 25.31
CA GLY A 395 14.92 -15.02 25.00
C GLY A 395 13.76 -14.03 25.17
N GLU A 396 12.71 -14.44 25.87
CA GLU A 396 11.44 -13.72 25.97
C GLU A 396 11.21 -13.19 27.41
N SER A 397 10.47 -12.09 27.53
CA SER A 397 10.10 -11.48 28.82
C SER A 397 8.59 -11.46 28.97
N PHE A 398 8.06 -11.46 30.20
CA PHE A 398 6.61 -11.40 30.43
C PHE A 398 6.27 -11.06 31.88
N GLY A 399 5.06 -10.59 32.13
CA GLY A 399 4.59 -10.24 33.47
C GLY A 399 3.95 -11.39 34.23
N LEU A 400 3.60 -11.09 35.47
CA LEU A 400 3.03 -12.04 36.41
C LEU A 400 1.63 -12.52 35.97
N LEU A 401 0.83 -11.67 35.32
CA LEU A 401 -0.51 -12.06 34.83
C LEU A 401 -0.38 -12.95 33.59
N GLY A 402 0.55 -12.65 32.68
CA GLY A 402 0.89 -13.52 31.54
C GLY A 402 1.37 -14.91 31.96
N LEU A 403 2.23 -15.00 32.97
CA LEU A 403 2.65 -16.28 33.55
C LEU A 403 1.47 -17.08 34.11
N PHE A 404 0.60 -16.43 34.86
CA PHE A 404 -0.58 -17.08 35.44
C PHE A 404 -1.57 -17.54 34.34
N ALA A 405 -1.79 -16.71 33.33
CA ALA A 405 -2.65 -17.02 32.19
C ALA A 405 -2.16 -18.27 31.43
N ALA A 406 -0.86 -18.40 31.19
CA ALA A 406 -0.28 -19.59 30.57
C ALA A 406 -0.41 -20.85 31.44
N GLU A 407 -0.30 -20.73 32.76
CA GLU A 407 -0.46 -21.87 33.67
C GLU A 407 -1.92 -22.37 33.78
N GLU A 408 -2.88 -21.45 33.65
CA GLU A 408 -4.31 -21.77 33.59
C GLU A 408 -4.79 -22.17 32.19
N GLY A 409 -3.90 -22.07 31.18
CA GLY A 409 -4.17 -22.49 29.81
C GLY A 409 -4.99 -21.49 29.00
N ILE A 410 -5.02 -20.22 29.45
CA ILE A 410 -5.59 -19.08 28.73
C ILE A 410 -4.62 -18.68 27.60
N LEU A 411 -3.31 -18.68 27.89
CA LEU A 411 -2.26 -18.53 26.89
C LEU A 411 -1.55 -19.85 26.61
N SER A 412 -0.94 -19.98 25.43
CA SER A 412 -0.10 -21.13 25.12
C SER A 412 1.29 -21.00 25.75
N ASN A 413 1.87 -19.80 25.71
CA ASN A 413 3.11 -19.42 26.38
C ASN A 413 2.93 -18.13 27.18
N PRO A 414 3.70 -17.93 28.27
CA PRO A 414 3.62 -16.73 29.10
C PRO A 414 3.89 -15.39 28.40
N TRP A 415 4.68 -15.40 27.32
CA TRP A 415 5.03 -14.23 26.52
C TRP A 415 4.12 -14.05 25.28
N ASP A 416 3.14 -14.92 25.10
CA ASP A 416 2.11 -14.69 24.09
C ASP A 416 1.32 -13.42 24.46
N ARG A 417 0.79 -12.73 23.44
CA ARG A 417 0.08 -11.46 23.59
C ARG A 417 -1.16 -11.63 24.48
N LEU A 418 -1.18 -10.96 25.63
CA LEU A 418 -2.30 -10.99 26.58
C LEU A 418 -3.19 -9.75 26.42
N GLU A 419 -4.15 -9.80 25.49
CA GLU A 419 -5.02 -8.66 25.16
C GLU A 419 -6.48 -9.06 24.96
N GLY A 420 -7.37 -8.07 24.86
CA GLY A 420 -8.77 -8.29 24.54
C GLY A 420 -9.46 -9.24 25.53
N ALA A 421 -10.15 -10.25 25.00
CA ALA A 421 -10.91 -11.21 25.81
C ALA A 421 -10.03 -12.07 26.71
N GLU A 422 -8.83 -12.47 26.25
CA GLU A 422 -7.90 -13.32 27.01
C GLU A 422 -7.33 -12.57 28.23
N TRP A 423 -7.10 -11.26 28.09
CA TRP A 423 -6.72 -10.41 29.22
C TRP A 423 -7.82 -10.33 30.28
N TRP A 424 -9.07 -10.12 29.88
CA TRP A 424 -10.21 -10.12 30.81
C TRP A 424 -10.42 -11.50 31.47
N GLU A 425 -10.26 -12.58 30.71
CA GLU A 425 -10.32 -13.95 31.25
C GLU A 425 -9.21 -14.20 32.27
N ALA A 426 -7.99 -13.72 32.01
CA ALA A 426 -6.87 -13.82 32.96
C ALA A 426 -7.10 -12.98 34.23
N VAL A 427 -7.64 -11.76 34.10
CA VAL A 427 -8.02 -10.89 35.22
C VAL A 427 -9.12 -11.52 36.07
N ASP A 428 -10.14 -12.09 35.44
CA ASP A 428 -11.25 -12.77 36.12
C ASP A 428 -10.76 -14.05 36.82
N ALA A 429 -9.93 -14.85 36.16
CA ALA A 429 -9.30 -16.04 36.75
C ALA A 429 -8.40 -15.69 37.94
N ALA A 430 -7.63 -14.59 37.84
CA ALA A 430 -6.81 -14.07 38.92
C ALA A 430 -7.68 -13.63 40.12
N ARG A 431 -8.77 -12.91 39.86
CA ARG A 431 -9.73 -12.49 40.89
C ARG A 431 -10.38 -13.70 41.57
N ASP A 432 -10.83 -14.69 40.80
CA ASP A 432 -11.42 -15.94 41.30
C ASP A 432 -10.42 -16.76 42.14
N ALA A 433 -9.13 -16.66 41.81
CA ALA A 433 -8.03 -17.25 42.58
C ALA A 433 -7.71 -16.50 43.88
N GLY A 434 -8.33 -15.33 44.10
CA GLY A 434 -8.21 -14.52 45.31
C GLY A 434 -7.28 -13.30 45.19
N ALA A 435 -6.91 -12.91 43.97
CA ALA A 435 -6.12 -11.70 43.75
C ALA A 435 -6.93 -10.43 44.07
N PRO A 436 -6.32 -9.39 44.66
CA PRO A 436 -6.99 -8.15 45.04
C PRO A 436 -7.22 -7.24 43.82
N ILE A 437 -8.10 -7.66 42.91
CA ILE A 437 -8.46 -6.92 41.69
C ILE A 437 -9.97 -6.63 41.70
N PRO A 438 -10.42 -5.35 41.66
CA PRO A 438 -11.84 -5.02 41.70
C PRO A 438 -12.59 -5.54 40.46
N GLU A 439 -13.91 -5.74 40.57
CA GLU A 439 -14.77 -6.22 39.49
C GLU A 439 -15.31 -5.04 38.65
N PHE A 440 -15.10 -5.07 37.34
CA PHE A 440 -15.58 -4.01 36.44
C PHE A 440 -17.09 -4.13 36.17
N ASP A 441 -17.88 -3.08 36.42
CA ASP A 441 -19.35 -3.11 36.25
C ASP A 441 -19.78 -2.75 34.83
N THR A 442 -20.28 -3.72 34.06
CA THR A 442 -20.66 -3.57 32.64
C THR A 442 -22.17 -3.40 32.39
N ARG A 443 -22.99 -3.02 33.37
CA ARG A 443 -24.46 -2.97 33.18
C ARG A 443 -25.13 -1.61 33.42
N ALA A 444 -25.59 -1.02 32.31
CA ALA A 444 -26.86 -0.29 32.24
C ALA A 444 -27.70 -0.77 31.02
N ASP A 445 -28.77 -1.51 31.34
CA ASP A 445 -30.04 -1.76 30.62
C ASP A 445 -30.09 -2.28 29.17
N ALA A 446 -30.42 -3.58 29.03
CA ALA A 446 -31.40 -4.05 28.04
C ALA A 446 -32.11 -5.35 28.51
N ASP A 447 -33.40 -5.23 28.82
CA ASP A 447 -34.30 -6.32 29.23
C ASP A 447 -34.55 -7.32 28.07
N HIS A 448 -34.19 -8.59 28.28
CA HIS A 448 -34.48 -9.70 27.37
C HIS A 448 -36.00 -9.99 27.25
N THR A 449 -36.53 -9.98 26.02
CA THR A 449 -37.84 -10.56 25.69
C THR A 449 -37.68 -11.76 24.78
N ALA A 450 -37.95 -12.97 25.30
CA ALA A 450 -37.98 -14.21 24.54
C ALA A 450 -39.28 -14.36 23.73
N VAL A 451 -39.18 -14.76 22.45
CA VAL A 451 -40.31 -15.24 21.64
C VAL A 451 -39.93 -16.57 20.96
N LEU A 452 -40.86 -17.54 21.01
CA LEU A 452 -40.74 -18.93 20.55
C LEU A 452 -41.05 -19.11 19.04
N PRO A 453 -40.59 -20.20 18.38
CA PRO A 453 -40.66 -20.40 16.92
C PRO A 453 -41.99 -21.03 16.46
N PRO A 454 -42.41 -20.85 15.18
CA PRO A 454 -42.25 -21.90 14.14
C PRO A 454 -42.06 -21.29 12.71
N SER A 455 -41.60 -21.94 11.64
CA SER A 455 -41.85 -23.27 11.08
C SER A 455 -40.94 -23.52 9.86
N VAL A 456 -40.63 -24.80 9.61
CA VAL A 456 -39.96 -25.40 8.44
C VAL A 456 -40.37 -24.77 7.09
N ARG A 457 -39.40 -24.39 6.24
CA ARG A 457 -39.60 -24.04 4.82
C ARG A 457 -39.16 -25.16 3.86
N ASP A 458 -39.82 -25.13 2.70
CA ASP A 458 -39.94 -26.13 1.65
C ASP A 458 -38.97 -25.83 0.50
N LEU A 459 -38.08 -26.78 0.16
CA LEU A 459 -36.91 -26.62 -0.73
C LEU A 459 -37.20 -26.88 -2.22
N THR A 460 -38.41 -26.57 -2.72
CA THR A 460 -38.81 -26.98 -4.08
C THR A 460 -38.44 -26.01 -5.21
N THR A 461 -37.76 -24.87 -4.95
CA THR A 461 -37.44 -23.86 -5.98
C THR A 461 -35.96 -23.53 -6.18
N ALA A 462 -35.03 -24.23 -5.52
CA ALA A 462 -33.59 -24.07 -5.73
C ALA A 462 -33.12 -24.78 -7.03
N ALA A 463 -33.41 -24.19 -8.20
CA ALA A 463 -33.12 -24.81 -9.49
C ALA A 463 -32.30 -23.97 -10.47
N SER A 464 -31.84 -22.76 -10.13
CA SER A 464 -31.09 -21.89 -11.06
C SER A 464 -29.70 -21.43 -10.58
N GLY A 465 -29.15 -21.99 -9.50
CA GLY A 465 -27.76 -21.72 -9.06
C GLY A 465 -27.46 -20.31 -8.51
N TRP A 466 -28.24 -19.29 -8.88
CA TRP A 466 -28.03 -17.86 -8.56
C TRP A 466 -29.24 -17.25 -7.85
N ASP A 467 -29.69 -17.83 -6.72
CA ASP A 467 -30.93 -17.44 -6.06
C ASP A 467 -30.75 -16.24 -5.10
N TRP A 468 -30.41 -15.07 -5.65
CA TRP A 468 -30.36 -13.81 -4.89
C TRP A 468 -31.76 -13.30 -4.49
N ARG A 469 -32.84 -13.83 -5.10
CA ARG A 469 -34.24 -13.44 -4.83
C ARG A 469 -34.78 -14.03 -3.52
N HIS A 470 -34.04 -14.89 -2.82
CA HIS A 470 -34.53 -15.61 -1.64
C HIS A 470 -33.64 -15.54 -0.38
N ALA A 471 -32.61 -14.69 -0.34
CA ALA A 471 -31.63 -14.69 0.75
C ALA A 471 -32.01 -13.94 2.05
N ALA A 472 -33.02 -13.05 2.04
CA ALA A 472 -33.24 -12.13 3.17
C ALA A 472 -34.00 -12.69 4.41
N GLU A 473 -33.96 -13.99 4.72
CA GLU A 473 -34.59 -14.53 5.95
C GLU A 473 -33.77 -15.65 6.62
N GLN A 474 -32.49 -15.41 6.92
CA GLN A 474 -31.71 -16.24 7.85
C GLN A 474 -31.29 -15.46 9.11
N ASP A 475 -32.22 -15.31 10.06
CA ASP A 475 -31.86 -15.15 11.48
C ASP A 475 -31.47 -16.54 12.03
N ALA A 476 -30.35 -17.09 11.54
CA ALA A 476 -29.68 -18.16 12.25
C ALA A 476 -28.86 -17.52 13.37
N ALA A 477 -29.24 -17.74 14.62
CA ALA A 477 -28.52 -17.21 15.77
C ALA A 477 -27.02 -17.59 15.69
N GLY A 478 -26.16 -16.62 15.33
CA GLY A 478 -24.71 -16.79 15.21
C GLY A 478 -24.05 -16.34 13.90
N THR A 479 -24.78 -15.90 12.87
CA THR A 479 -24.20 -15.35 11.62
C THR A 479 -24.10 -13.82 11.67
N LEU A 480 -23.01 -13.24 11.14
CA LEU A 480 -22.78 -11.80 11.13
C LEU A 480 -23.83 -11.06 10.28
N SER A 481 -24.65 -10.19 10.89
CA SER A 481 -25.65 -9.39 10.15
C SER A 481 -25.15 -7.98 9.81
N VAL A 482 -25.80 -7.31 8.85
CA VAL A 482 -25.52 -5.91 8.50
C VAL A 482 -25.73 -4.98 9.70
N ASP A 483 -26.75 -5.24 10.52
CA ASP A 483 -27.05 -4.42 11.69
C ASP A 483 -26.00 -4.62 12.79
N ASP A 484 -25.52 -5.84 13.02
CA ASP A 484 -24.42 -6.10 13.98
C ASP A 484 -23.16 -5.30 13.61
N VAL A 485 -22.81 -5.29 12.32
CA VAL A 485 -21.62 -4.56 11.83
C VAL A 485 -21.80 -3.04 11.91
N ARG A 486 -23.01 -2.53 11.66
CA ARG A 486 -23.35 -1.12 11.88
C ARG A 486 -23.24 -0.73 13.34
N GLU A 487 -23.70 -1.56 14.25
CA GLU A 487 -23.56 -1.33 15.70
C GLU A 487 -22.08 -1.32 16.12
N ARG A 488 -21.26 -2.25 15.63
CA ARG A 488 -19.80 -2.23 15.85
C ARG A 488 -19.14 -0.98 15.31
N THR A 489 -19.54 -0.53 14.11
CA THR A 489 -19.02 0.71 13.49
C THR A 489 -19.37 1.93 14.35
N VAL A 490 -20.62 2.04 14.80
CA VAL A 490 -21.05 3.11 15.72
C VAL A 490 -20.28 3.06 17.04
N GLY A 491 -20.09 1.87 17.61
CA GLY A 491 -19.31 1.68 18.83
C GLY A 491 -17.87 2.15 18.66
N ALA A 492 -17.22 1.79 17.56
CA ALA A 492 -15.86 2.22 17.28
C ALA A 492 -15.72 3.74 17.13
N LEU A 493 -16.73 4.41 16.54
CA LEU A 493 -16.77 5.86 16.42
C LEU A 493 -17.06 6.55 17.76
N THR A 494 -17.95 5.96 18.56
CA THR A 494 -18.28 6.44 19.92
C THR A 494 -17.05 6.40 20.82
N ASP A 495 -16.27 5.30 20.76
CA ASP A 495 -15.01 5.17 21.48
C ASP A 495 -14.04 6.28 21.04
N ALA A 496 -13.83 6.42 19.72
CA ALA A 496 -12.91 7.41 19.16
C ALA A 496 -13.26 8.86 19.54
N TYR A 497 -14.55 9.19 19.58
CA TYR A 497 -15.02 10.51 19.99
C TYR A 497 -14.84 10.74 21.50
N THR A 498 -14.98 9.69 22.31
CA THR A 498 -14.82 9.78 23.76
C THR A 498 -13.35 9.92 24.18
N SER A 499 -12.44 9.24 23.48
CA SER A 499 -11.00 9.28 23.73
C SER A 499 -10.28 10.45 23.06
N GLY A 500 -10.88 11.07 22.04
CA GLY A 500 -10.22 12.08 21.22
C GLY A 500 -9.14 11.47 20.31
N ASP A 501 -9.39 10.26 19.81
CA ASP A 501 -8.40 9.49 19.05
C ASP A 501 -8.09 10.10 17.67
N ARG A 502 -6.89 9.80 17.19
CA ARG A 502 -6.49 9.95 15.78
C ARG A 502 -6.53 8.58 15.13
N VAL A 503 -7.65 8.24 14.49
CA VAL A 503 -7.96 6.89 14.04
C VAL A 503 -8.40 6.85 12.57
N LEU A 504 -7.94 5.82 11.88
CA LEU A 504 -8.42 5.38 10.58
C LEU A 504 -9.31 4.15 10.82
N VAL A 505 -10.61 4.29 10.61
CA VAL A 505 -11.58 3.22 10.77
C VAL A 505 -11.81 2.57 9.41
N GLU A 506 -11.37 1.31 9.27
CA GLU A 506 -11.65 0.48 8.10
C GLU A 506 -13.07 -0.11 8.22
N ALA A 507 -13.99 0.48 7.45
CA ALA A 507 -15.38 0.07 7.38
C ALA A 507 -15.85 0.07 5.91
N LEU A 508 -16.10 -1.12 5.37
CA LEU A 508 -16.58 -1.32 4.00
C LEU A 508 -17.89 -0.54 3.72
N PRO A 509 -18.24 -0.32 2.45
CA PRO A 509 -19.57 0.16 2.08
C PRO A 509 -20.66 -0.66 2.79
N THR A 510 -21.83 -0.05 3.05
CA THR A 510 -23.00 -0.60 3.79
C THR A 510 -22.89 -0.71 5.31
N MET A 511 -21.68 -0.64 5.88
CA MET A 511 -21.45 -0.69 7.34
C MET A 511 -21.91 0.57 8.10
N GLY A 512 -22.43 1.57 7.39
CA GLY A 512 -23.04 2.74 8.00
C GLY A 512 -22.05 3.81 8.48
N LYS A 513 -20.82 3.89 7.93
CA LYS A 513 -19.79 4.91 8.24
C LYS A 513 -20.35 6.32 8.49
N SER A 514 -20.95 6.93 7.46
CA SER A 514 -21.43 8.31 7.51
C SER A 514 -22.67 8.51 8.40
N TYR A 515 -23.50 7.49 8.58
CA TYR A 515 -24.61 7.52 9.53
C TYR A 515 -24.09 7.38 10.97
N GLY A 516 -23.14 6.47 11.16
CA GLY A 516 -22.53 6.14 12.44
C GLY A 516 -21.75 7.30 13.02
N SER A 517 -21.13 8.14 12.19
CA SER A 517 -20.47 9.38 12.67
C SER A 517 -21.47 10.36 13.27
N ILE A 518 -22.63 10.56 12.64
CA ILE A 518 -23.69 11.41 13.19
C ILE A 518 -24.31 10.79 14.45
N LYS A 519 -24.57 9.48 14.43
CA LYS A 519 -25.14 8.77 15.58
C LYS A 519 -24.17 8.80 16.78
N ALA A 520 -22.89 8.54 16.58
CA ALA A 520 -21.87 8.60 17.62
C ALA A 520 -21.75 10.01 18.23
N ALA A 521 -21.87 11.07 17.42
CA ALA A 521 -21.93 12.44 17.93
C ALA A 521 -23.16 12.68 18.80
N ALA A 522 -24.32 12.13 18.43
CA ALA A 522 -25.53 12.21 19.26
C ALA A 522 -25.40 11.43 20.57
N ASP A 523 -24.78 10.26 20.54
CA ASP A 523 -24.61 9.38 21.72
C ASP A 523 -23.59 9.94 22.71
N THR A 524 -22.52 10.58 22.22
CA THR A 524 -21.44 11.15 23.05
C THR A 524 -21.69 12.62 23.43
N GLY A 525 -22.43 13.36 22.61
CA GLY A 525 -22.52 14.83 22.69
C GLY A 525 -21.27 15.56 22.19
N GLU A 526 -20.36 14.87 21.49
CA GLU A 526 -19.15 15.45 20.92
C GLU A 526 -19.49 16.35 19.72
N GLU A 527 -18.88 17.54 19.68
CA GLU A 527 -19.03 18.46 18.56
C GLU A 527 -18.11 18.05 17.40
N ILE A 528 -18.68 17.83 16.21
CA ILE A 528 -17.93 17.27 15.09
C ILE A 528 -17.94 18.17 13.85
N THR A 529 -16.92 17.98 13.01
CA THR A 529 -16.84 18.54 11.66
C THR A 529 -16.68 17.42 10.65
N VAL A 530 -17.73 17.15 9.87
CA VAL A 530 -17.76 16.12 8.83
C VAL A 530 -17.37 16.71 7.48
N LEU A 531 -16.33 16.15 6.88
CA LEU A 531 -15.75 16.58 5.60
C LEU A 531 -15.83 15.45 4.57
N THR A 532 -16.34 15.77 3.38
CA THR A 532 -16.51 14.84 2.24
C THR A 532 -16.22 15.54 0.88
N GLY A 533 -16.04 14.79 -0.21
CA GLY A 533 -15.64 15.28 -1.54
C GLY A 533 -16.63 16.17 -2.30
N ARG A 534 -16.24 16.65 -3.50
CA ARG A 534 -17.12 17.44 -4.41
C ARG A 534 -17.92 16.49 -5.31
N GLY A 535 -19.24 16.66 -5.34
CA GLY A 535 -20.17 15.78 -6.07
C GLY A 535 -21.41 15.42 -5.24
N HIS A 536 -21.32 15.58 -3.93
CA HIS A 536 -22.26 14.99 -2.97
C HIS A 536 -23.32 15.97 -2.44
N LYS A 537 -24.07 16.64 -3.33
CA LYS A 537 -25.24 17.43 -2.88
C LYS A 537 -26.23 16.55 -2.10
N GLU A 538 -26.34 15.27 -2.47
CA GLU A 538 -27.20 14.28 -1.83
C GLU A 538 -26.69 13.87 -0.44
N GLN A 539 -25.39 13.64 -0.27
CA GLN A 539 -24.80 13.31 1.04
C GLN A 539 -24.93 14.46 2.04
N TYR A 540 -24.80 15.72 1.59
CA TYR A 540 -25.08 16.88 2.43
C TYR A 540 -26.57 16.95 2.81
N GLY A 541 -27.47 16.39 2.00
CA GLY A 541 -28.87 16.21 2.34
C GLY A 541 -29.04 15.14 3.43
N GLN A 542 -28.45 13.96 3.22
CA GLN A 542 -28.51 12.83 4.14
C GLN A 542 -27.94 13.16 5.52
N LEU A 543 -26.76 13.78 5.58
CA LEU A 543 -26.16 14.21 6.85
C LEU A 543 -27.09 15.15 7.63
N LYS A 544 -27.82 16.04 6.95
CA LYS A 544 -28.81 16.92 7.60
C LYS A 544 -30.00 16.14 8.10
N GLU A 545 -30.54 15.24 7.29
CA GLU A 545 -31.67 14.40 7.67
C GLU A 545 -31.33 13.55 8.90
N TRP A 546 -30.12 12.98 8.98
CA TRP A 546 -29.66 12.25 10.16
C TRP A 546 -29.43 13.16 11.37
N CYS A 547 -28.93 14.38 11.18
CA CYS A 547 -28.85 15.35 12.28
C CYS A 547 -30.26 15.70 12.80
N GLU A 548 -31.23 15.95 11.92
CA GLU A 548 -32.62 16.21 12.29
C GLU A 548 -33.27 15.01 13.00
N GLU A 549 -32.97 13.78 12.54
CA GLU A 549 -33.43 12.53 13.14
C GLU A 549 -32.96 12.37 14.59
N HIS A 550 -31.68 12.65 14.85
CA HIS A 550 -31.05 12.55 16.17
C HIS A 550 -31.19 13.82 17.03
N GLY A 551 -31.84 14.86 16.50
CA GLY A 551 -32.06 16.12 17.22
C GLY A 551 -30.81 17.00 17.37
N LEU A 552 -29.80 16.78 16.53
CA LEU A 552 -28.57 17.57 16.46
C LEU A 552 -28.76 18.83 15.62
N THR A 553 -28.15 19.92 16.06
CA THR A 553 -28.03 21.14 15.26
C THR A 553 -26.87 21.00 14.29
N TYR A 554 -27.04 21.56 13.09
CA TYR A 554 -26.01 21.46 12.07
C TYR A 554 -25.87 22.73 11.25
N LYS A 555 -24.69 22.91 10.66
CA LYS A 555 -24.41 24.00 9.71
C LYS A 555 -23.61 23.51 8.52
N VAL A 556 -24.09 23.84 7.32
CA VAL A 556 -23.31 23.63 6.08
C VAL A 556 -22.34 24.79 5.88
N LEU A 557 -21.07 24.46 5.70
CA LEU A 557 -20.02 25.43 5.49
C LEU A 557 -20.17 26.16 4.14
N PRO A 558 -19.88 27.47 4.08
CA PRO A 558 -20.07 28.27 2.86
C PRO A 558 -19.03 27.94 1.80
N SER A 559 -19.47 27.78 0.55
CA SER A 559 -18.60 27.56 -0.61
C SER A 559 -18.44 28.85 -1.42
N PHE A 560 -17.20 29.18 -1.79
CA PHE A 560 -16.91 30.40 -2.53
C PHE A 560 -17.60 30.45 -3.90
N THR A 561 -17.42 29.40 -4.69
CA THR A 561 -17.95 29.30 -6.07
C THR A 561 -19.48 29.21 -6.11
N ARG A 562 -20.13 28.80 -5.00
CA ARG A 562 -21.59 28.71 -4.91
C ARG A 562 -22.23 29.95 -4.28
N ASP A 563 -21.68 30.42 -3.16
CA ASP A 563 -22.32 31.39 -2.28
C ASP A 563 -21.89 32.84 -2.56
N CYS A 564 -20.86 33.06 -3.39
CA CYS A 564 -20.50 34.39 -3.88
C CYS A 564 -21.24 34.67 -5.19
N SER A 565 -22.10 35.69 -5.22
CA SER A 565 -22.85 36.06 -6.43
C SER A 565 -21.96 36.46 -7.61
N THR A 566 -20.71 36.89 -7.35
CA THR A 566 -19.76 37.21 -8.41
C THR A 566 -19.11 35.94 -8.97
N ALA A 567 -18.69 35.01 -8.10
CA ALA A 567 -18.03 33.78 -8.53
C ALA A 567 -19.01 32.76 -9.15
N ASN A 568 -20.29 32.79 -8.77
CA ASN A 568 -21.31 31.87 -9.28
C ASN A 568 -21.94 32.32 -10.62
N GLY A 569 -21.49 33.44 -11.19
CA GLY A 569 -21.97 33.95 -12.49
C GLY A 569 -23.22 34.84 -12.45
N GLU A 570 -23.83 35.13 -11.29
CA GLU A 570 -25.03 36.00 -11.24
C GLU A 570 -24.79 37.42 -11.81
N HIS A 571 -23.55 37.89 -11.80
CA HIS A 571 -23.15 39.20 -12.35
C HIS A 571 -22.51 39.14 -13.75
N GLY A 572 -22.54 37.98 -14.41
CA GLY A 572 -22.00 37.73 -15.76
C GLY A 572 -20.74 36.86 -15.78
N GLU A 573 -20.52 36.15 -16.90
CA GLU A 573 -19.41 35.20 -17.11
C GLU A 573 -18.05 35.88 -16.96
N GLU A 574 -17.82 37.05 -17.58
CA GLU A 574 -16.55 37.81 -17.46
C GLU A 574 -16.10 38.04 -16.00
N TRP A 575 -17.06 38.30 -15.11
CA TRP A 575 -16.80 38.48 -13.68
C TRP A 575 -16.47 37.16 -12.98
N ALA A 576 -17.21 36.10 -13.32
CA ALA A 576 -16.98 34.77 -12.79
C ALA A 576 -15.61 34.25 -13.23
N ASP A 577 -15.25 34.41 -14.51
CA ASP A 577 -13.98 33.96 -15.08
C ASP A 577 -12.80 34.69 -14.44
N THR A 578 -12.88 36.01 -14.28
CA THR A 578 -11.82 36.81 -13.65
C THR A 578 -11.55 36.33 -12.23
N VAL A 579 -12.60 36.17 -11.44
CA VAL A 579 -12.50 35.74 -10.04
C VAL A 579 -12.07 34.28 -9.93
N THR A 580 -12.55 33.42 -10.82
CA THR A 580 -12.19 31.99 -10.87
C THR A 580 -10.75 31.82 -11.29
N THR A 581 -10.24 32.65 -12.22
CA THR A 581 -8.83 32.68 -12.61
C THR A 581 -7.94 32.98 -11.41
N TRP A 582 -8.22 34.07 -10.68
CA TRP A 582 -7.44 34.39 -9.46
C TRP A 582 -7.52 33.27 -8.42
N TYR A 583 -8.70 32.68 -8.25
CA TYR A 583 -8.89 31.56 -7.31
C TYR A 583 -8.09 30.31 -7.72
N HIS A 584 -8.04 29.97 -9.02
CA HIS A 584 -7.25 28.86 -9.54
C HIS A 584 -5.75 29.12 -9.49
N GLN A 585 -5.32 30.39 -9.55
CA GLN A 585 -3.93 30.80 -9.33
C GLN A 585 -3.52 30.77 -7.84
N GLY A 586 -4.39 30.28 -6.95
CA GLY A 586 -4.12 30.14 -5.52
C GLY A 586 -4.55 31.32 -4.65
N ALA A 587 -5.22 32.35 -5.18
CA ALA A 587 -5.73 33.44 -4.37
C ALA A 587 -6.87 32.96 -3.44
N SER A 588 -6.78 33.24 -2.15
CA SER A 588 -7.90 32.93 -1.26
C SER A 588 -9.12 33.81 -1.57
N PRO A 589 -10.35 33.34 -1.31
CA PRO A 589 -11.54 34.18 -1.41
C PRO A 589 -11.43 35.48 -0.60
N LYS A 590 -10.69 35.46 0.52
CA LYS A 590 -10.46 36.64 1.36
C LYS A 590 -9.55 37.65 0.65
N ALA A 591 -8.48 37.21 0.01
CA ALA A 591 -7.59 38.07 -0.77
C ALA A 591 -8.31 38.68 -1.96
N ILE A 592 -9.07 37.87 -2.72
CA ILE A 592 -9.85 38.34 -3.87
C ILE A 592 -10.79 39.49 -3.46
N HIS A 593 -11.58 39.31 -2.40
CA HIS A 593 -12.48 40.38 -1.92
C HIS A 593 -11.77 41.60 -1.33
N LYS A 594 -10.50 41.47 -0.92
CA LYS A 594 -9.72 42.56 -0.33
C LYS A 594 -9.03 43.41 -1.39
N PHE A 595 -8.47 42.79 -2.42
CA PHE A 595 -7.59 43.45 -3.38
C PHE A 595 -8.25 43.73 -4.75
N ALA A 596 -9.40 43.11 -5.04
CA ALA A 596 -10.10 43.32 -6.31
C ALA A 596 -10.39 44.80 -6.63
N GLU A 597 -10.73 45.63 -5.63
CA GLU A 597 -11.01 47.05 -5.85
C GLU A 597 -9.77 47.82 -6.33
N ASP A 598 -8.59 47.49 -5.81
CA ASP A 598 -7.33 48.14 -6.17
C ASP A 598 -6.94 47.82 -7.62
N VAL A 599 -7.20 46.58 -8.05
CA VAL A 599 -6.83 46.04 -9.38
C VAL A 599 -7.81 46.51 -10.45
N LEU A 600 -9.11 46.42 -10.17
CA LEU A 600 -10.17 46.68 -11.15
C LEU A 600 -10.61 48.15 -11.15
N GLY A 601 -10.16 48.93 -10.17
CA GLY A 601 -10.58 50.31 -9.94
C GLY A 601 -12.04 50.46 -9.49
N ARG A 602 -12.68 49.36 -9.11
CA ARG A 602 -14.05 49.28 -8.57
C ARG A 602 -14.21 48.00 -7.73
N PRO A 603 -15.06 48.02 -6.69
CA PRO A 603 -15.33 46.82 -5.89
C PRO A 603 -16.00 45.73 -6.75
N LEU A 604 -15.90 44.48 -6.28
CA LEU A 604 -16.61 43.36 -6.93
C LEU A 604 -18.13 43.63 -6.89
N PRO A 605 -18.90 43.15 -7.89
CA PRO A 605 -20.35 43.31 -7.89
C PRO A 605 -21.05 42.83 -6.61
N CYS A 606 -20.55 41.77 -5.96
CA CYS A 606 -21.05 41.29 -4.67
C CYS A 606 -20.80 42.26 -3.49
N GLN A 607 -19.98 43.29 -3.67
CA GLN A 607 -19.61 44.33 -2.69
C GLN A 607 -20.13 45.74 -3.08
N GLU A 608 -20.71 45.93 -4.27
CA GLU A 608 -21.09 47.26 -4.79
C GLU A 608 -22.26 47.93 -4.04
N HIS A 609 -23.07 47.18 -3.28
CA HIS A 609 -24.19 47.74 -2.54
C HIS A 609 -23.74 48.31 -1.18
N ASP A 610 -23.87 49.63 -1.05
CA ASP A 610 -23.50 50.40 0.15
C ASP A 610 -24.11 49.79 1.44
N GLY A 611 -23.26 49.24 2.30
CA GLY A 611 -23.64 48.58 3.56
C GLY A 611 -23.97 47.09 3.49
N GLN A 612 -23.82 46.42 2.34
CA GLN A 612 -24.00 44.97 2.19
C GLN A 612 -22.64 44.26 2.06
N ARG A 613 -22.39 43.28 2.93
CA ARG A 613 -21.27 42.33 2.76
C ARG A 613 -21.62 41.32 1.67
N CYS A 614 -20.60 40.84 0.96
CA CYS A 614 -20.76 39.70 0.04
C CYS A 614 -21.49 38.53 0.74
N PRO A 615 -22.49 37.89 0.12
CA PRO A 615 -23.25 36.80 0.75
C PRO A 615 -22.38 35.66 1.27
N TYR A 616 -21.35 35.25 0.53
CA TYR A 616 -20.37 34.26 0.98
C TYR A 616 -19.65 34.71 2.26
N ALA A 617 -19.11 35.94 2.27
CA ALA A 617 -18.40 36.47 3.42
C ALA A 617 -19.31 36.64 4.64
N ALA A 618 -20.57 37.02 4.43
CA ALA A 618 -21.58 37.12 5.48
C ALA A 618 -21.90 35.76 6.11
N LYS A 619 -21.94 34.67 5.32
CA LYS A 619 -22.18 33.31 5.85
C LYS A 619 -21.05 32.78 6.72
N TRP A 620 -19.82 33.32 6.59
CA TRP A 620 -18.69 33.01 7.46
C TRP A 620 -18.69 33.79 8.80
N ASP A 621 -19.59 34.76 8.95
CA ASP A 621 -19.82 35.52 10.19
C ASP A 621 -20.75 34.74 11.14
N PHE A 622 -20.36 33.50 11.46
CA PHE A 622 -20.98 32.66 12.47
C PHE A 622 -19.93 32.25 13.51
N ASP A 623 -20.34 31.91 14.72
CA ASP A 623 -19.45 31.30 15.70
C ASP A 623 -19.44 29.77 15.43
N PRO A 624 -18.32 29.07 15.29
CA PRO A 624 -18.37 27.61 15.15
C PRO A 624 -19.12 26.94 16.31
N ASP A 625 -19.04 27.53 17.51
CA ASP A 625 -19.63 26.97 18.73
C ASP A 625 -21.10 27.39 18.89
N THR A 626 -21.60 28.36 18.12
CA THR A 626 -22.99 28.83 18.19
C THR A 626 -23.57 29.25 16.85
N ASP A 627 -24.88 29.08 16.64
CA ASP A 627 -25.55 29.40 15.38
C ASP A 627 -25.45 30.88 14.95
N GLY A 628 -24.93 31.74 15.83
CA GLY A 628 -24.66 33.16 15.58
C GLY A 628 -25.93 33.99 15.67
N SER A 629 -26.87 33.59 16.54
CA SER A 629 -28.07 34.37 16.79
C SER A 629 -27.70 35.78 17.29
N ALA A 630 -28.54 36.78 17.01
CA ALA A 630 -28.23 38.17 17.36
C ALA A 630 -28.29 38.45 18.87
N ASP A 631 -28.85 37.52 19.66
CA ASP A 631 -29.03 37.61 21.10
C ASP A 631 -28.29 36.44 21.77
N ALA A 632 -27.21 36.71 22.50
CA ALA A 632 -26.36 35.70 23.14
C ALA A 632 -27.06 34.79 24.20
N GLY A 633 -28.36 35.00 24.44
CA GLY A 633 -29.21 34.12 25.26
C GLY A 633 -30.12 33.18 24.45
N GLU A 634 -30.10 33.30 23.12
CA GLU A 634 -30.80 32.44 22.16
C GLU A 634 -29.81 31.69 21.24
N ASP A 635 -28.50 31.91 21.40
CA ASP A 635 -27.43 31.21 20.69
C ASP A 635 -27.56 29.70 20.92
N VAL A 636 -27.75 28.96 19.83
CA VAL A 636 -27.87 27.51 19.88
C VAL A 636 -26.51 26.92 19.53
N PRO A 637 -25.92 26.03 20.33
CA PRO A 637 -24.68 25.38 19.95
C PRO A 637 -24.84 24.63 18.64
N VAL A 638 -23.77 24.57 17.83
CA VAL A 638 -23.78 23.83 16.57
C VAL A 638 -23.07 22.50 16.80
N ASP A 639 -23.82 21.40 16.82
CA ASP A 639 -23.25 20.09 17.10
C ASP A 639 -22.42 19.58 15.91
N VAL A 640 -22.91 19.81 14.68
CA VAL A 640 -22.29 19.26 13.45
C VAL A 640 -21.99 20.33 12.40
N LEU A 641 -20.72 20.48 12.00
CA LEU A 641 -20.32 21.23 10.81
C LEU A 641 -20.19 20.28 9.61
N ILE A 642 -20.79 20.64 8.48
CA ILE A 642 -20.79 19.81 7.25
C ILE A 642 -20.09 20.58 6.14
N GLY A 643 -19.04 20.02 5.55
CA GLY A 643 -18.31 20.70 4.47
C GLY A 643 -17.44 19.81 3.59
N HIS A 644 -16.72 20.47 2.69
CA HIS A 644 -15.72 19.88 1.82
C HIS A 644 -14.35 19.78 2.50
N TYR A 645 -13.51 18.81 2.13
CA TYR A 645 -12.13 18.63 2.64
C TYR A 645 -11.32 19.92 2.74
N ALA A 646 -11.36 20.76 1.70
CA ALA A 646 -10.68 22.06 1.68
C ALA A 646 -11.04 23.01 2.85
N HIS A 647 -12.16 22.79 3.54
CA HIS A 647 -12.48 23.55 4.76
C HIS A 647 -11.58 23.18 5.93
N ALA A 648 -10.91 22.02 5.94
CA ALA A 648 -9.96 21.63 6.98
C ALA A 648 -8.79 22.63 7.12
N HIS A 649 -8.44 23.37 6.06
CA HIS A 649 -7.49 24.49 6.15
C HIS A 649 -7.99 25.71 6.93
N LYS A 650 -9.26 25.71 7.38
CA LYS A 650 -9.81 26.76 8.23
C LYS A 650 -9.81 26.28 9.67
N GLN A 651 -8.84 26.72 10.48
CA GLN A 651 -8.80 26.41 11.91
C GLN A 651 -10.13 26.66 12.64
N LYS A 652 -10.91 27.66 12.20
CA LYS A 652 -12.25 27.95 12.72
C LYS A 652 -13.22 26.76 12.67
N VAL A 653 -13.02 25.79 11.78
CA VAL A 653 -13.90 24.62 11.65
C VAL A 653 -13.30 23.35 12.23
N THR A 654 -12.00 23.33 12.54
CA THR A 654 -11.31 22.14 13.08
C THR A 654 -11.00 22.26 14.57
N THR A 655 -10.76 23.48 15.07
CA THR A 655 -10.35 23.73 16.46
C THR A 655 -11.46 23.35 17.43
N GLY A 656 -11.11 22.55 18.45
CA GLY A 656 -12.02 22.16 19.54
C GLY A 656 -13.12 21.18 19.14
N ARG A 657 -13.02 20.59 17.95
CA ARG A 657 -13.99 19.62 17.41
C ARG A 657 -13.29 18.36 16.95
N THR A 658 -14.01 17.25 16.96
CA THR A 658 -13.55 16.03 16.30
C THR A 658 -13.79 16.14 14.79
N VAL A 659 -12.73 16.01 13.99
CA VAL A 659 -12.80 16.17 12.53
C VAL A 659 -12.93 14.80 11.88
N VAL A 660 -14.01 14.60 11.14
CA VAL A 660 -14.34 13.34 10.47
C VAL A 660 -14.13 13.50 8.97
N PHE A 661 -13.22 12.73 8.39
CA PHE A 661 -12.98 12.63 6.95
C PHE A 661 -13.68 11.38 6.40
N ASP A 662 -14.69 11.57 5.55
CA ASP A 662 -15.45 10.47 4.95
C ASP A 662 -14.96 10.14 3.54
N GLU A 663 -14.32 8.99 3.37
CA GLU A 663 -13.54 8.56 2.20
C GLU A 663 -12.22 9.34 2.01
N PHE A 664 -11.29 8.73 1.25
CA PHE A 664 -9.96 9.30 1.04
C PHE A 664 -10.04 10.68 0.34
N PRO A 665 -9.38 11.74 0.87
CA PRO A 665 -9.46 13.09 0.32
C PRO A 665 -8.80 13.23 -1.07
N GLY A 666 -8.01 12.25 -1.51
CA GLY A 666 -7.39 12.25 -2.83
C GLY A 666 -6.52 13.48 -3.04
N GLY A 667 -6.67 14.13 -4.20
CA GLY A 667 -5.97 15.36 -4.54
C GLY A 667 -6.49 16.63 -3.87
N ALA A 668 -7.41 16.56 -2.90
CA ALA A 668 -8.03 17.77 -2.32
C ALA A 668 -7.04 18.69 -1.57
N TYR A 669 -5.89 18.16 -1.16
CA TYR A 669 -4.78 18.86 -0.50
C TYR A 669 -3.57 19.03 -1.41
N GLN A 670 -3.71 18.72 -2.70
CA GLN A 670 -2.65 18.84 -3.68
C GLN A 670 -2.86 20.06 -4.57
N THR A 671 -1.83 20.89 -4.71
CA THR A 671 -1.70 21.86 -5.81
C THR A 671 -0.70 21.33 -6.82
N VAL A 672 -0.98 21.48 -8.12
CA VAL A 672 -0.05 21.14 -9.20
C VAL A 672 0.22 22.38 -10.03
N LEU A 673 1.51 22.70 -10.20
CA LEU A 673 2.03 23.71 -11.10
C LEU A 673 2.63 23.00 -12.30
N GLY A 674 1.86 22.91 -13.39
CA GLY A 674 2.25 22.24 -14.62
C GLY A 674 2.69 23.25 -15.70
N PRO A 675 1.91 23.44 -16.79
CA PRO A 675 2.23 24.39 -17.86
C PRO A 675 2.55 25.81 -17.37
N GLU A 676 1.90 26.24 -16.29
CA GLU A 676 2.04 27.56 -15.67
C GLU A 676 3.31 27.71 -14.81
N LEU A 677 4.01 26.63 -14.45
CA LEU A 677 5.17 26.66 -13.55
C LEU A 677 6.23 27.68 -14.00
N GLN A 678 6.61 27.63 -15.28
CA GLN A 678 7.65 28.50 -15.82
C GLN A 678 7.27 29.98 -15.72
N GLY A 679 6.01 30.31 -16.03
CA GLY A 679 5.48 31.67 -15.92
C GLY A 679 5.44 32.15 -14.48
N ALA A 680 4.87 31.33 -13.60
CA ALA A 680 4.71 31.63 -12.18
C ALA A 680 6.06 31.87 -11.48
N VAL A 681 7.03 30.97 -11.69
CA VAL A 681 8.37 31.09 -11.10
C VAL A 681 9.12 32.30 -11.68
N SER A 682 9.09 32.50 -13.00
CA SER A 682 9.82 33.63 -13.61
C SER A 682 9.25 34.98 -13.17
N TYR A 683 7.93 35.08 -13.09
CA TYR A 683 7.27 36.28 -12.58
C TYR A 683 7.68 36.56 -11.13
N TRP A 684 7.62 35.55 -10.27
CA TRP A 684 7.98 35.73 -8.86
C TRP A 684 9.46 36.11 -8.68
N LEU A 685 10.38 35.46 -9.40
CA LEU A 685 11.81 35.81 -9.35
C LEU A 685 12.08 37.26 -9.82
N ASP A 686 11.40 37.75 -10.85
CA ASP A 686 11.53 39.15 -11.32
C ASP A 686 11.04 40.17 -10.26
N THR A 687 10.13 39.76 -9.37
CA THR A 687 9.66 40.62 -8.27
C THR A 687 10.56 40.59 -7.03
N VAL A 688 11.45 39.59 -6.90
CA VAL A 688 12.30 39.38 -5.71
C VAL A 688 13.78 39.58 -6.06
N ASP A 689 14.23 40.84 -6.06
CA ASP A 689 15.61 41.27 -6.35
C ASP A 689 16.70 40.62 -5.46
N ALA A 690 16.32 39.98 -4.35
CA ALA A 690 17.26 39.43 -3.36
C ALA A 690 17.76 38.03 -3.71
N LEU A 691 17.08 37.31 -4.61
CA LEU A 691 17.47 35.97 -5.01
C LEU A 691 18.46 36.02 -6.18
N PRO A 692 19.47 35.14 -6.21
CA PRO A 692 20.49 35.13 -7.25
C PRO A 692 20.00 34.40 -8.51
N PHE A 693 18.72 34.53 -8.90
CA PHE A 693 18.13 33.90 -10.08
C PHE A 693 17.14 34.85 -10.76
N ASP A 694 17.25 34.99 -12.09
CA ASP A 694 16.48 35.98 -12.86
C ASP A 694 15.18 35.40 -13.48
N SER A 695 15.08 34.07 -13.61
CA SER A 695 13.92 33.39 -14.24
C SER A 695 13.89 31.90 -13.93
N TYR A 696 12.80 31.22 -14.26
CA TYR A 696 12.71 29.75 -14.16
C TYR A 696 13.84 29.04 -14.91
N THR A 697 14.16 29.46 -16.14
CA THR A 697 15.22 28.84 -16.93
C THR A 697 16.58 29.04 -16.26
N ASP A 698 16.87 30.25 -15.78
CA ASP A 698 18.11 30.53 -15.05
C ASP A 698 18.20 29.74 -13.74
N LEU A 699 17.09 29.60 -13.01
CA LEU A 699 16.99 28.76 -11.82
C LEU A 699 17.32 27.30 -12.14
N VAL A 700 16.64 26.68 -13.11
CA VAL A 700 16.83 25.25 -13.43
C VAL A 700 18.23 24.97 -13.97
N GLU A 701 18.80 25.86 -14.79
CA GLU A 701 20.14 25.68 -15.35
C GLU A 701 21.27 25.89 -14.32
N ASN A 702 21.02 26.70 -13.28
CA ASN A 702 22.07 27.12 -12.35
C ASN A 702 21.81 26.76 -10.89
N ARG A 703 20.73 26.03 -10.56
CA ARG A 703 20.47 25.55 -9.19
C ARG A 703 21.53 24.60 -8.65
N SER A 704 22.39 24.03 -9.49
CA SER A 704 23.57 23.25 -9.08
C SER A 704 24.78 24.10 -8.70
N ASP A 705 24.73 25.43 -8.89
CA ASP A 705 25.76 26.34 -8.38
C ASP A 705 25.60 26.49 -6.87
N GLU A 706 26.55 25.93 -6.12
CA GLU A 706 26.49 25.86 -4.65
C GLU A 706 26.37 27.24 -3.98
N GLU A 707 27.02 28.29 -4.52
CA GLU A 707 27.00 29.63 -3.93
C GLU A 707 25.63 30.27 -4.15
N ARG A 708 25.12 30.24 -5.39
CA ARG A 708 23.78 30.79 -5.71
C ARG A 708 22.68 30.04 -4.98
N ARG A 709 22.78 28.71 -4.92
CA ARG A 709 21.81 27.86 -4.21
C ARG A 709 21.83 28.15 -2.71
N ALA A 710 23.00 28.22 -2.08
CA ALA A 710 23.10 28.49 -0.65
C ALA A 710 22.56 29.88 -0.28
N ASP A 711 22.86 30.90 -1.08
CA ASP A 711 22.33 32.26 -0.88
C ASP A 711 20.79 32.29 -0.99
N ALA A 712 20.22 31.57 -1.96
CA ALA A 712 18.77 31.49 -2.12
C ALA A 712 18.09 30.72 -0.97
N LEU A 713 18.65 29.59 -0.55
CA LEU A 713 18.11 28.82 0.58
C LEU A 713 18.21 29.61 1.91
N LEU A 714 19.29 30.38 2.10
CA LEU A 714 19.41 31.28 3.25
C LEU A 714 18.33 32.36 3.24
N TRP A 715 17.97 32.90 2.07
CA TRP A 715 16.88 33.86 1.97
C TRP A 715 15.55 33.24 2.45
N PHE A 716 15.25 32.00 2.07
CA PHE A 716 14.05 31.28 2.53
C PHE A 716 14.09 30.96 4.03
N ASP A 717 15.25 30.63 4.60
CA ASP A 717 15.42 30.47 6.06
C ASP A 717 15.09 31.77 6.82
N GLU A 718 15.46 32.93 6.26
CA GLU A 718 15.20 34.24 6.87
C GLU A 718 13.76 34.75 6.68
N HIS A 719 13.09 34.40 5.57
CA HIS A 719 11.79 34.98 5.17
C HIS A 719 10.61 34.01 5.25
N GLY A 720 10.86 32.70 5.38
CA GLY A 720 9.86 31.65 5.37
C GLY A 720 9.50 31.16 3.97
N VAL A 721 8.85 30.00 3.92
CA VAL A 721 8.37 29.35 2.69
C VAL A 721 6.83 29.38 2.71
N GLU A 722 6.25 30.51 2.32
CA GLU A 722 4.80 30.74 2.34
C GLU A 722 4.27 31.13 0.94
N PRO A 723 3.01 30.81 0.60
CA PRO A 723 2.38 31.29 -0.63
C PRO A 723 2.25 32.83 -0.67
N ASP A 724 2.43 33.41 -1.86
CA ASP A 724 2.21 34.84 -2.11
C ASP A 724 0.91 35.09 -2.88
N GLU A 725 -0.20 35.19 -2.15
CA GLU A 725 -1.52 35.44 -2.74
C GLU A 725 -1.65 36.83 -3.40
N THR A 726 -0.68 37.74 -3.29
CA THR A 726 -0.84 39.12 -3.80
C THR A 726 -0.44 39.26 -5.26
N HIS A 727 0.55 38.51 -5.71
CA HIS A 727 1.09 38.59 -7.07
C HIS A 727 0.11 38.12 -8.15
N VAL A 728 -0.82 37.22 -7.82
CA VAL A 728 -1.90 36.73 -8.71
C VAL A 728 -2.78 37.84 -9.27
N PHE A 729 -2.82 39.00 -8.60
CA PHE A 729 -3.60 40.15 -9.00
C PHE A 729 -2.89 41.05 -10.03
N ASP A 730 -1.57 40.93 -10.14
CA ASP A 730 -0.74 41.82 -10.96
C ASP A 730 -0.48 41.24 -12.35
N ASP A 731 -0.40 39.91 -12.48
CA ASP A 731 -0.14 39.23 -13.76
C ASP A 731 -0.89 37.89 -13.89
N ARG A 732 -1.28 37.53 -15.12
CA ARG A 732 -1.98 36.27 -15.42
C ARG A 732 -1.07 35.04 -15.36
N SER A 733 0.25 35.24 -15.40
CA SER A 733 1.23 34.18 -15.23
C SER A 733 1.61 33.94 -13.77
N ALA A 734 1.22 34.82 -12.85
CA ALA A 734 1.53 34.68 -11.43
C ALA A 734 0.69 33.57 -10.78
N HIS A 735 1.29 32.90 -9.80
CA HIS A 735 0.64 31.90 -8.98
C HIS A 735 1.09 32.05 -7.52
N ALA A 736 0.17 31.86 -6.57
CA ALA A 736 0.45 32.03 -5.15
C ALA A 736 1.54 31.07 -4.64
N ASP A 737 1.52 29.82 -5.12
CA ASP A 737 2.50 28.78 -4.73
C ASP A 737 3.85 28.87 -5.47
N ALA A 738 4.11 29.93 -6.26
CA ALA A 738 5.41 30.13 -6.91
C ALA A 738 6.62 30.12 -5.94
N PRO A 739 6.56 30.73 -4.73
CA PRO A 739 7.64 30.64 -3.75
C PRO A 739 7.89 29.19 -3.31
N LEU A 740 6.82 28.42 -3.08
CA LEU A 740 6.90 27.00 -2.71
C LEU A 740 7.60 26.21 -3.82
N ALA A 741 7.25 26.47 -5.08
CA ALA A 741 7.86 25.83 -6.23
C ALA A 741 9.36 26.17 -6.38
N VAL A 742 9.74 27.45 -6.18
CA VAL A 742 11.16 27.84 -6.22
C VAL A 742 11.94 27.16 -5.10
N PHE A 743 11.42 27.15 -3.88
CA PHE A 743 12.05 26.43 -2.78
C PHE A 743 12.19 24.94 -3.09
N SER A 744 11.14 24.31 -3.62
CA SER A 744 11.14 22.89 -4.00
C SER A 744 12.21 22.57 -5.06
N LEU A 745 12.37 23.43 -6.06
CA LEU A 745 13.39 23.28 -7.10
C LEU A 745 14.83 23.44 -6.57
N LEU A 746 15.02 24.19 -5.48
CA LEU A 746 16.32 24.43 -4.84
C LEU A 746 16.66 23.36 -3.79
N ALA A 747 15.69 23.00 -2.95
CA ALA A 747 15.85 22.09 -1.83
C ALA A 747 15.59 20.62 -2.21
N GLY A 748 15.09 20.35 -3.42
CA GLY A 748 14.72 19.03 -3.87
C GLY A 748 15.88 18.02 -3.88
N ASP A 749 15.66 16.88 -3.24
CA ASP A 749 16.51 15.71 -3.28
C ASP A 749 16.09 14.79 -4.44
N ASP A 750 17.04 14.43 -5.30
CA ASP A 750 16.82 13.55 -6.44
C ASP A 750 16.67 12.10 -6.02
N LEU A 751 15.51 11.52 -6.28
CA LEU A 751 15.22 10.12 -5.95
C LEU A 751 15.75 9.13 -7.01
N GLY A 752 16.33 9.63 -8.11
CA GLY A 752 16.91 8.80 -9.17
C GLY A 752 15.88 8.18 -10.12
N ASN A 753 14.57 8.37 -9.88
CA ASN A 753 13.46 7.82 -10.66
C ASN A 753 12.76 8.85 -11.57
N GLY A 754 13.39 10.03 -11.74
CA GLY A 754 12.83 11.18 -12.47
C GLY A 754 12.05 12.18 -11.59
N PHE A 755 11.86 11.86 -10.31
CA PHE A 755 11.26 12.75 -9.32
C PHE A 755 12.29 13.29 -8.34
N GLU A 756 12.09 14.53 -7.91
CA GLU A 756 12.74 15.11 -6.73
C GLU A 756 11.70 15.32 -5.63
N THR A 757 12.12 15.28 -4.37
CA THR A 757 11.27 15.55 -3.20
C THR A 757 11.85 16.64 -2.32
N ALA A 758 11.00 17.50 -1.77
CA ALA A 758 11.38 18.55 -0.83
C ALA A 758 10.42 18.59 0.36
N ASP A 759 10.99 18.73 1.55
CA ASP A 759 10.25 19.00 2.80
C ASP A 759 10.14 20.51 2.99
N LEU A 760 8.91 21.04 3.04
CA LEU A 760 8.65 22.46 3.22
C LEU A 760 8.33 22.81 4.69
N GLY A 761 8.39 21.83 5.60
CA GLY A 761 8.01 22.00 7.00
C GLY A 761 6.52 21.77 7.24
N ASP A 762 6.13 21.59 8.50
CA ASP A 762 4.73 21.39 8.95
C ASP A 762 3.97 20.28 8.20
N GLY A 763 4.69 19.25 7.76
CA GLY A 763 4.13 18.12 6.99
C GLY A 763 3.89 18.42 5.51
N VAL A 764 4.20 19.63 5.03
CA VAL A 764 4.07 20.01 3.62
C VAL A 764 5.20 19.36 2.80
N ARG A 765 4.81 18.64 1.76
CA ARG A 765 5.74 17.93 0.87
C ARG A 765 5.58 18.45 -0.54
N ALA A 766 6.67 18.69 -1.24
CA ALA A 766 6.64 19.03 -2.65
C ALA A 766 7.46 18.04 -3.47
N THR A 767 7.03 17.84 -4.70
CA THR A 767 7.70 16.93 -5.64
C THR A 767 7.88 17.62 -6.99
N PHE A 768 9.05 17.48 -7.59
CA PHE A 768 9.31 17.95 -8.95
C PHE A 768 9.41 16.76 -9.92
N ASP A 769 8.48 16.69 -10.87
CA ASP A 769 8.52 15.75 -12.00
C ASP A 769 9.39 16.36 -13.10
N ARG A 770 10.60 15.84 -13.26
CA ARG A 770 11.57 16.32 -14.27
C ARG A 770 11.11 16.07 -15.70
N SER A 771 10.32 15.02 -15.93
CA SER A 771 9.89 14.62 -17.26
C SER A 771 8.81 15.55 -17.82
N ARG A 772 7.88 15.98 -16.95
CA ARG A 772 6.82 16.93 -17.28
C ARG A 772 7.20 18.39 -17.01
N GLY A 773 8.24 18.63 -16.22
CA GLY A 773 8.60 19.97 -15.76
C GLY A 773 7.49 20.57 -14.89
N SER A 774 6.97 19.78 -13.95
CA SER A 774 5.84 20.18 -13.08
C SER A 774 6.19 20.01 -11.61
N VAL A 775 5.77 20.96 -10.78
CA VAL A 775 5.89 20.86 -9.31
C VAL A 775 4.52 20.54 -8.73
N SER A 776 4.45 19.56 -7.84
CA SER A 776 3.26 19.28 -7.05
C SER A 776 3.53 19.54 -5.58
N VAL A 777 2.61 20.19 -4.88
CA VAL A 777 2.71 20.47 -3.44
C VAL A 777 1.53 19.78 -2.75
N LEU A 778 1.82 18.86 -1.83
CA LEU A 778 0.87 18.26 -0.90
C LEU A 778 0.91 19.05 0.40
N GLN A 779 -0.17 19.75 0.70
CA GLN A 779 -0.28 20.60 1.88
C GLN A 779 -1.38 20.06 2.81
N PRO A 780 -1.03 19.32 3.87
CA PRO A 780 -2.00 18.85 4.84
C PRO A 780 -2.74 19.99 5.57
N PRO A 781 -3.96 19.76 6.06
CA PRO A 781 -4.64 20.72 6.93
C PRO A 781 -4.03 20.76 8.33
N ALA A 782 -4.10 21.93 8.99
CA ALA A 782 -3.64 22.07 10.37
C ALA A 782 -4.67 21.47 11.35
N LEU A 783 -4.37 20.27 11.87
CA LEU A 783 -5.24 19.51 12.78
C LEU A 783 -4.73 19.46 14.24
N GLU A 784 -3.65 20.19 14.56
CA GLU A 784 -3.06 20.25 15.91
C GLU A 784 -4.08 20.52 17.02
N TYR A 785 -5.04 21.41 16.77
CA TYR A 785 -6.04 21.84 17.75
C TYR A 785 -7.41 21.14 17.61
N ALA A 786 -7.50 20.08 16.81
CA ALA A 786 -8.70 19.25 16.77
C ALA A 786 -8.79 18.39 18.04
N SER A 787 -10.02 18.15 18.53
CA SER A 787 -10.26 17.28 19.70
C SER A 787 -10.00 15.80 19.38
N GLY A 788 -10.17 15.42 18.11
CA GLY A 788 -9.92 14.09 17.57
C GLY A 788 -9.91 14.12 16.04
N VAL A 789 -9.34 13.10 15.41
CA VAL A 789 -9.28 12.96 13.95
C VAL A 789 -9.74 11.57 13.57
N VAL A 790 -10.83 11.49 12.81
CA VAL A 790 -11.41 10.21 12.37
C VAL A 790 -11.42 10.15 10.85
N ALA A 791 -10.64 9.25 10.27
CA ALA A 791 -10.69 8.91 8.86
C ALA A 791 -11.56 7.67 8.65
N LEU A 792 -12.53 7.75 7.75
CA LEU A 792 -13.46 6.66 7.43
C LEU A 792 -13.19 6.17 6.02
N ASP A 793 -12.76 4.93 5.86
CA ASP A 793 -12.44 4.34 4.55
C ASP A 793 -12.85 2.88 4.55
N GLY A 794 -13.30 2.34 3.42
CA GLY A 794 -13.60 0.91 3.34
C GLY A 794 -12.39 0.05 2.98
N THR A 795 -11.42 0.63 2.30
CA THR A 795 -10.23 -0.07 1.80
C THR A 795 -9.05 0.91 1.89
N PRO A 796 -8.60 1.25 3.10
CA PRO A 796 -7.62 2.31 3.26
C PRO A 796 -6.22 1.89 2.85
N THR A 797 -5.48 2.87 2.33
CA THR A 797 -4.01 2.81 2.27
C THR A 797 -3.48 3.76 3.34
N LYS A 798 -3.21 3.22 4.54
CA LYS A 798 -2.88 4.01 5.75
C LYS A 798 -1.82 5.08 5.49
N ARG A 799 -0.71 4.73 4.83
CA ARG A 799 0.40 5.66 4.60
C ARG A 799 -0.02 6.84 3.70
N MET A 800 -0.90 6.64 2.72
CA MET A 800 -1.45 7.74 1.92
C MET A 800 -2.33 8.67 2.77
N TRP A 801 -3.15 8.10 3.66
CA TRP A 801 -3.95 8.88 4.62
C TRP A 801 -3.08 9.74 5.54
N GLU A 802 -2.02 9.17 6.11
CA GLU A 802 -1.11 9.89 6.98
C GLU A 802 -0.39 11.04 6.25
N LEU A 803 0.04 10.81 5.01
CA LEU A 803 0.63 11.85 4.16
C LEU A 803 -0.37 12.96 3.82
N SER A 804 -1.61 12.61 3.49
CA SER A 804 -2.65 13.59 3.15
C SER A 804 -3.10 14.43 4.34
N LEU A 805 -3.22 13.83 5.53
CA LEU A 805 -3.69 14.53 6.73
C LEU A 805 -2.56 15.15 7.54
N GLY A 806 -1.30 14.77 7.28
CA GLY A 806 -0.15 15.21 8.06
C GLY A 806 -0.16 14.63 9.48
N GLU A 807 -0.84 13.51 9.68
CA GLU A 807 -1.16 12.95 10.98
C GLU A 807 -0.89 11.45 11.04
N ARG A 808 -0.37 10.96 12.17
CA ARG A 808 -0.27 9.52 12.42
C ARG A 808 -1.63 9.00 12.84
N LEU A 809 -2.07 7.89 12.25
CA LEU A 809 -3.40 7.33 12.49
C LEU A 809 -3.30 5.92 13.08
N ASN A 810 -4.04 5.67 14.15
CA ASN A 810 -4.28 4.32 14.64
C ASN A 810 -5.21 3.60 13.66
N HIS A 811 -4.87 2.40 13.20
CA HIS A 811 -5.71 1.66 12.27
C HIS A 811 -6.67 0.76 13.03
N ARG A 812 -7.98 0.91 12.81
CA ARG A 812 -9.03 0.12 13.48
C ARG A 812 -9.90 -0.55 12.43
N GLU A 813 -9.75 -1.85 12.28
CA GLU A 813 -10.63 -2.68 11.47
C GLU A 813 -11.92 -2.98 12.23
N ILE A 814 -13.08 -2.88 11.57
CA ILE A 814 -14.36 -3.28 12.16
C ILE A 814 -14.61 -4.79 12.03
N LEU A 815 -14.11 -5.38 10.94
CA LEU A 815 -14.21 -6.81 10.65
C LEU A 815 -12.81 -7.42 10.65
N HIS A 816 -12.61 -8.48 11.44
CA HIS A 816 -11.31 -9.12 11.60
C HIS A 816 -11.23 -10.46 10.89
N GLY A 817 -10.06 -10.78 10.36
CA GLY A 817 -9.78 -12.07 9.73
C GLY A 817 -10.78 -12.42 8.62
N GLY A 818 -11.41 -13.59 8.74
CA GLY A 818 -12.39 -14.10 7.76
C GLY A 818 -13.74 -13.39 7.77
N GLU A 819 -14.03 -12.52 8.75
CA GLU A 819 -15.32 -11.83 8.87
C GLU A 819 -15.62 -10.95 7.64
N ARG A 820 -14.60 -10.38 7.00
CA ARG A 820 -14.79 -9.58 5.76
C ARG A 820 -15.39 -10.42 4.62
N ALA A 821 -14.91 -11.65 4.46
CA ALA A 821 -15.42 -12.56 3.45
C ALA A 821 -16.83 -13.06 3.81
N GLU A 822 -17.09 -13.37 5.08
CA GLU A 822 -18.43 -13.70 5.59
C GLU A 822 -19.40 -12.55 5.36
N TYR A 823 -18.99 -11.30 5.64
CA TYR A 823 -19.84 -10.13 5.44
C TYR A 823 -20.25 -9.95 3.98
N VAL A 824 -19.30 -10.04 3.04
CA VAL A 824 -19.59 -9.91 1.61
C VAL A 824 -20.51 -11.03 1.11
N ARG A 825 -20.22 -12.28 1.50
CA ARG A 825 -20.97 -13.46 1.02
C ARG A 825 -22.33 -13.61 1.69
N ASP A 826 -22.37 -13.53 3.01
CA ASP A 826 -23.48 -14.00 3.83
C ASP A 826 -24.35 -12.83 4.32
N ALA A 827 -23.74 -11.72 4.75
CA ALA A 827 -24.48 -10.55 5.23
C ALA A 827 -25.02 -9.69 4.08
N LEU A 828 -24.19 -9.42 3.06
CA LEU A 828 -24.59 -8.64 1.89
C LEU A 828 -25.21 -9.48 0.79
N ASN A 829 -24.98 -10.80 0.78
CA ASN A 829 -25.36 -11.68 -0.32
C ASN A 829 -24.86 -11.15 -1.68
N LEU A 830 -23.62 -10.65 -1.71
CA LEU A 830 -22.98 -10.13 -2.91
C LEU A 830 -22.24 -11.25 -3.64
N ASN A 831 -22.81 -11.70 -4.76
CA ASN A 831 -22.32 -12.81 -5.55
C ASN A 831 -21.39 -12.29 -6.65
N LEU A 832 -20.10 -12.24 -6.35
CA LEU A 832 -19.08 -11.75 -7.28
C LEU A 832 -18.65 -12.86 -8.25
N VAL A 833 -18.77 -12.60 -9.56
CA VAL A 833 -18.41 -13.55 -10.61
C VAL A 833 -17.21 -13.03 -11.39
N ARG A 834 -16.07 -13.68 -11.26
CA ARG A 834 -14.85 -13.28 -11.99
C ARG A 834 -14.95 -13.77 -13.43
N THR A 835 -14.79 -12.87 -14.40
CA THR A 835 -14.97 -13.23 -15.83
C THR A 835 -13.67 -13.26 -16.64
N THR A 836 -12.54 -12.98 -15.98
CA THR A 836 -11.21 -13.00 -16.60
C THR A 836 -10.11 -13.15 -15.55
N GLU A 837 -9.00 -13.80 -15.92
CA GLU A 837 -7.77 -13.89 -15.11
C GLU A 837 -6.81 -12.70 -15.37
N TYR A 838 -7.12 -11.85 -16.33
CA TYR A 838 -6.28 -10.73 -16.73
C TYR A 838 -6.71 -9.43 -16.06
N ILE A 839 -5.72 -8.61 -15.69
CA ILE A 839 -5.95 -7.22 -15.28
C ILE A 839 -6.19 -6.38 -16.54
N LYS A 840 -7.28 -5.63 -16.54
CA LYS A 840 -7.73 -4.83 -17.69
C LYS A 840 -7.80 -3.35 -17.30
N PRO A 841 -6.75 -2.54 -17.49
CA PRO A 841 -6.78 -1.16 -16.99
C PRO A 841 -7.80 -0.24 -17.68
N TYR A 842 -7.97 -0.35 -18.99
CA TYR A 842 -8.97 0.42 -19.76
C TYR A 842 -8.89 1.96 -19.58
N ASN A 843 -7.74 2.51 -19.15
CA ASN A 843 -7.50 3.97 -19.10
C ASN A 843 -6.89 4.52 -20.41
N SER A 844 -6.86 3.70 -21.45
CA SER A 844 -6.39 4.05 -22.79
C SER A 844 -7.34 3.43 -23.82
N ALA A 845 -7.83 4.24 -24.75
CA ALA A 845 -8.77 3.82 -25.79
C ALA A 845 -8.24 2.64 -26.62
N ASP A 846 -6.93 2.63 -26.92
CA ASP A 846 -6.24 1.55 -27.65
C ASP A 846 -6.29 0.18 -26.95
N HIS A 847 -6.71 0.13 -25.69
CA HIS A 847 -6.76 -1.07 -24.86
C HIS A 847 -8.17 -1.47 -24.42
N VAL A 848 -9.19 -0.68 -24.79
CA VAL A 848 -10.60 -1.04 -24.56
C VAL A 848 -11.02 -2.05 -25.62
N ASN A 849 -11.64 -3.16 -25.20
CA ASN A 849 -12.07 -4.23 -26.11
C ASN A 849 -13.60 -4.27 -26.21
N THR A 850 -14.15 -3.31 -26.94
CA THR A 850 -15.60 -3.10 -27.12
C THR A 850 -16.32 -4.37 -27.57
N GLU A 851 -15.75 -5.15 -28.50
CA GLU A 851 -16.38 -6.39 -28.99
C GLU A 851 -16.47 -7.49 -27.91
N GLN A 852 -15.40 -7.70 -27.14
CA GLN A 852 -15.41 -8.70 -26.06
C GLN A 852 -16.34 -8.28 -24.92
N ASP A 853 -16.34 -7.00 -24.58
CA ASP A 853 -17.13 -6.48 -23.49
C ASP A 853 -18.63 -6.50 -23.88
N ALA A 854 -18.99 -6.17 -25.11
CA ALA A 854 -20.35 -6.32 -25.63
C ALA A 854 -20.83 -7.78 -25.60
N ALA A 855 -19.99 -8.73 -26.03
CA ALA A 855 -20.30 -10.16 -25.96
C ALA A 855 -20.57 -10.63 -24.52
N LEU A 856 -19.79 -10.15 -23.55
CA LEU A 856 -20.01 -10.45 -22.14
C LEU A 856 -21.35 -9.88 -21.64
N LEU A 857 -21.65 -8.62 -21.96
CA LEU A 857 -22.88 -7.95 -21.52
C LEU A 857 -24.15 -8.59 -22.12
N GLU A 858 -24.07 -9.03 -23.38
CA GLU A 858 -25.12 -9.82 -24.03
C GLU A 858 -25.33 -11.16 -23.34
N ALA A 859 -24.26 -11.90 -23.06
CA ALA A 859 -24.35 -13.19 -22.37
C ALA A 859 -24.95 -13.04 -20.96
N ILE A 860 -24.59 -11.98 -20.22
CA ILE A 860 -25.21 -11.65 -18.92
C ILE A 860 -26.72 -11.39 -19.11
N THR A 861 -27.09 -10.66 -20.17
CA THR A 861 -28.50 -10.36 -20.48
C THR A 861 -29.28 -11.63 -20.84
N GLU A 862 -28.67 -12.56 -21.58
CA GLU A 862 -29.29 -13.83 -21.95
C GLU A 862 -29.50 -14.74 -20.73
N GLU A 863 -28.51 -14.82 -19.83
CA GLU A 863 -28.57 -15.66 -18.61
C GLU A 863 -29.63 -15.17 -17.62
N HIS A 864 -29.67 -13.86 -17.36
CA HIS A 864 -30.56 -13.28 -16.33
C HIS A 864 -31.89 -12.75 -16.87
N GLY A 865 -32.01 -12.58 -18.18
CA GLY A 865 -33.19 -12.04 -18.85
C GLY A 865 -33.39 -10.52 -18.68
N GLU A 866 -32.40 -9.82 -18.14
CA GLU A 866 -32.38 -8.36 -17.94
C GLU A 866 -30.97 -7.81 -18.17
N ARG A 867 -30.87 -6.55 -18.60
CA ARG A 867 -29.58 -5.91 -18.90
C ARG A 867 -28.86 -5.52 -17.61
N PRO A 868 -27.54 -5.74 -17.50
CA PRO A 868 -26.78 -5.31 -16.33
C PRO A 868 -26.58 -3.79 -16.31
N ALA A 869 -26.45 -3.21 -15.12
CA ALA A 869 -25.85 -1.89 -14.96
C ALA A 869 -24.32 -2.00 -14.91
N VAL A 870 -23.61 -1.04 -15.50
CA VAL A 870 -22.15 -1.13 -15.67
C VAL A 870 -21.41 -0.02 -14.93
N ILE A 871 -20.33 -0.38 -14.25
CA ILE A 871 -19.29 0.56 -13.80
C ILE A 871 -18.00 0.27 -14.57
N THR A 872 -17.43 1.29 -15.21
CA THR A 872 -16.18 1.17 -15.99
C THR A 872 -15.29 2.42 -15.85
N THR A 873 -14.20 2.54 -16.59
CA THR A 873 -13.39 3.77 -16.66
C THR A 873 -14.08 4.82 -17.55
N THR A 874 -13.80 6.11 -17.37
CA THR A 874 -14.34 7.16 -18.24
C THR A 874 -13.95 6.93 -19.71
N THR A 875 -12.72 6.51 -19.96
CA THR A 875 -12.25 6.17 -21.31
C THR A 875 -13.05 5.04 -21.93
N ALA A 876 -13.33 3.96 -21.19
CA ALA A 876 -14.14 2.87 -21.71
C ALA A 876 -15.61 3.26 -21.91
N GLU A 877 -16.17 4.10 -21.04
CA GLU A 877 -17.54 4.64 -21.23
C GLU A 877 -17.65 5.43 -22.54
N GLU A 878 -16.67 6.27 -22.87
CA GLU A 878 -16.62 7.01 -24.12
C GLU A 878 -16.53 6.09 -25.35
N GLU A 879 -15.66 5.08 -25.31
CA GLU A 879 -15.53 4.08 -26.39
C GLU A 879 -16.81 3.24 -26.53
N TYR A 880 -17.45 2.87 -25.42
CA TYR A 880 -18.73 2.16 -25.44
C TYR A 880 -19.86 3.01 -26.03
N ALA A 881 -19.87 4.32 -25.77
CA ALA A 881 -20.82 5.23 -26.39
C ALA A 881 -20.58 5.37 -27.90
N ALA A 882 -19.31 5.39 -28.33
CA ALA A 882 -18.94 5.51 -29.73
C ALA A 882 -19.30 4.26 -30.56
N GLU A 883 -19.13 3.07 -29.96
CA GLU A 883 -19.38 1.77 -30.60
C GLU A 883 -20.75 1.15 -30.23
N GLU A 884 -21.68 1.95 -29.69
CA GLU A 884 -23.05 1.55 -29.33
C GLU A 884 -23.15 0.39 -28.31
N VAL A 885 -22.07 0.06 -27.59
CA VAL A 885 -22.04 -1.00 -26.56
C VAL A 885 -22.98 -0.68 -25.39
N LEU A 886 -23.19 0.62 -25.11
CA LEU A 886 -24.15 1.08 -24.09
C LEU A 886 -25.60 0.69 -24.41
N ASP A 887 -25.93 0.27 -25.63
CA ASP A 887 -27.26 -0.24 -25.94
C ASP A 887 -27.55 -1.59 -25.26
N HIS A 888 -26.53 -2.28 -24.72
CA HIS A 888 -26.68 -3.57 -24.02
C HIS A 888 -26.76 -3.43 -22.50
N VAL A 889 -26.64 -2.22 -21.96
CA VAL A 889 -26.65 -1.96 -20.51
C VAL A 889 -27.95 -1.29 -20.07
N ALA A 890 -28.32 -1.45 -18.80
CA ALA A 890 -29.48 -0.76 -18.23
C ALA A 890 -29.14 0.68 -17.82
N ASP A 891 -27.94 0.87 -17.26
CA ASP A 891 -27.40 2.14 -16.81
C ASP A 891 -25.87 2.05 -16.77
N THR A 892 -25.17 3.18 -16.77
CA THR A 892 -23.70 3.22 -16.77
C THR A 892 -23.17 4.33 -15.89
N LYS A 893 -22.07 4.03 -15.21
CA LYS A 893 -21.27 5.00 -14.47
C LYS A 893 -19.78 4.72 -14.68
N HIS A 894 -18.95 5.67 -14.30
CA HIS A 894 -17.51 5.48 -14.21
C HIS A 894 -16.96 5.68 -12.79
N TYR A 895 -15.84 5.03 -12.48
CA TYR A 895 -15.21 5.03 -11.15
C TYR A 895 -15.20 6.42 -10.46
N GLY A 896 -14.84 7.49 -11.18
CA GLY A 896 -14.75 8.85 -10.64
C GLY A 896 -16.07 9.54 -10.25
N ASN A 897 -17.22 9.07 -10.71
CA ASN A 897 -18.54 9.67 -10.41
C ASN A 897 -19.53 8.67 -9.76
N VAL A 898 -19.07 7.46 -9.45
CA VAL A 898 -19.83 6.47 -8.67
C VAL A 898 -19.74 6.76 -7.17
N LEU A 899 -18.60 7.30 -6.72
CA LEU A 899 -18.35 7.61 -5.31
C LEU A 899 -19.41 8.60 -4.80
N GLY A 900 -20.37 8.08 -4.02
CA GLY A 900 -21.45 8.85 -3.39
C GLY A 900 -22.80 8.88 -4.09
N SER A 901 -22.95 8.21 -5.24
CA SER A 901 -24.27 7.94 -5.80
C SER A 901 -24.93 6.77 -5.08
N ASN A 902 -26.24 6.89 -4.81
CA ASN A 902 -27.08 5.79 -4.32
C ASN A 902 -27.90 5.14 -5.45
N GLU A 903 -27.59 5.45 -6.71
CA GLU A 903 -28.37 5.02 -7.87
C GLU A 903 -28.33 3.50 -8.10
N PHE A 904 -27.27 2.83 -7.62
CA PHE A 904 -27.15 1.37 -7.70
C PHE A 904 -27.50 0.64 -6.41
N ASP A 905 -28.02 1.34 -5.39
CA ASP A 905 -28.30 0.76 -4.08
C ASP A 905 -29.27 -0.43 -4.14
N ASP A 906 -30.28 -0.38 -5.02
CA ASP A 906 -31.26 -1.45 -5.23
C ASP A 906 -31.02 -2.26 -6.52
N THR A 907 -29.92 -1.99 -7.23
CA THR A 907 -29.57 -2.69 -8.47
C THR A 907 -28.99 -4.07 -8.16
N ARG A 908 -29.57 -5.11 -8.78
CA ARG A 908 -29.30 -6.53 -8.48
C ARG A 908 -28.39 -7.24 -9.46
N LEU A 909 -28.23 -6.67 -10.65
CA LEU A 909 -27.41 -7.23 -11.71
C LEU A 909 -26.45 -6.13 -12.18
N GLY A 910 -25.17 -6.31 -11.83
CA GLY A 910 -24.11 -5.36 -12.14
C GLY A 910 -22.97 -6.00 -12.93
N ALA A 911 -22.21 -5.17 -13.62
CA ALA A 911 -20.90 -5.54 -14.14
C ALA A 911 -19.89 -4.42 -13.85
N VAL A 912 -18.71 -4.81 -13.38
CA VAL A 912 -17.54 -3.94 -13.21
C VAL A 912 -16.53 -4.33 -14.27
N ILE A 913 -16.29 -3.46 -15.24
CA ILE A 913 -15.41 -3.75 -16.37
C ILE A 913 -14.21 -2.82 -16.34
N GLY A 914 -13.01 -3.41 -16.35
CA GLY A 914 -11.74 -2.70 -16.25
C GLY A 914 -11.41 -2.17 -14.84
N SER A 915 -10.19 -1.64 -14.66
CA SER A 915 -9.64 -1.19 -13.36
C SER A 915 -8.76 0.06 -13.51
N ASN A 916 -8.79 1.01 -12.57
CA ASN A 916 -7.97 2.22 -12.70
C ASN A 916 -6.46 1.95 -12.63
N HIS A 917 -5.69 2.66 -13.46
CA HIS A 917 -4.23 2.77 -13.38
C HIS A 917 -3.85 4.15 -13.93
N TYR A 918 -3.57 5.10 -13.04
CA TYR A 918 -3.36 6.51 -13.40
C TYR A 918 -1.98 6.79 -14.04
N GLY A 919 -1.16 5.74 -14.21
CA GLY A 919 0.16 5.80 -14.80
C GLY A 919 1.28 5.74 -13.75
N ASP A 920 2.47 5.34 -14.18
CA ASP A 920 3.64 5.13 -13.30
C ASP A 920 3.97 6.39 -12.49
N ASP A 921 3.84 7.56 -13.12
CA ASP A 921 4.17 8.83 -12.51
C ASP A 921 3.26 9.20 -11.33
N TYR A 922 2.01 8.69 -11.31
CA TYR A 922 1.14 8.86 -10.15
C TYR A 922 1.71 8.14 -8.92
N ILE A 923 2.21 6.91 -9.11
CA ILE A 923 2.82 6.11 -8.05
C ILE A 923 4.14 6.73 -7.62
N LYS A 924 4.99 7.11 -8.58
CA LYS A 924 6.28 7.76 -8.32
C LYS A 924 6.10 9.08 -7.55
N LYS A 925 5.07 9.86 -7.87
CA LYS A 925 4.72 11.09 -7.13
C LYS A 925 4.35 10.81 -5.68
N TRP A 926 3.54 9.78 -5.42
CA TRP A 926 3.21 9.38 -4.04
C TRP A 926 4.44 8.84 -3.29
N GLY A 927 5.27 8.05 -3.94
CA GLY A 927 6.59 7.66 -3.42
C GLY A 927 7.44 8.88 -3.05
N ALA A 928 7.49 9.87 -3.93
CA ALA A 928 8.22 11.11 -3.68
C ALA A 928 7.64 11.92 -2.50
N TYR A 929 6.32 11.95 -2.30
CA TYR A 929 5.74 12.52 -1.07
C TYR A 929 6.14 11.76 0.19
N ALA A 930 6.31 10.44 0.10
CA ALA A 930 6.81 9.62 1.19
C ALA A 930 8.33 9.74 1.41
N GLY A 931 9.05 10.37 0.48
CA GLY A 931 10.52 10.43 0.47
C GLY A 931 11.18 9.16 -0.08
N GLU A 932 10.43 8.31 -0.78
CA GLU A 932 10.87 7.00 -1.26
C GLU A 932 11.01 6.99 -2.78
N SER A 933 12.11 6.41 -3.27
CA SER A 933 12.28 6.14 -4.70
C SER A 933 11.48 4.90 -5.08
N VAL A 934 10.48 5.09 -5.93
CA VAL A 934 9.61 4.03 -6.41
C VAL A 934 9.90 3.78 -7.89
N GLU A 935 10.15 2.52 -8.25
CA GLU A 935 10.43 2.12 -9.62
C GLU A 935 9.64 0.88 -10.03
N ARG A 936 9.20 0.90 -11.28
CA ARG A 936 8.40 -0.17 -11.87
C ARG A 936 9.30 -1.34 -12.27
N ASN A 937 8.88 -2.57 -12.00
CA ASN A 937 9.53 -3.76 -12.55
C ASN A 937 9.22 -3.95 -14.06
N ASP A 938 9.91 -4.90 -14.70
CA ASP A 938 9.70 -5.20 -16.13
C ASP A 938 8.40 -5.99 -16.42
N GLU A 939 7.68 -6.41 -15.38
CA GLU A 939 6.51 -7.28 -15.49
C GLU A 939 5.21 -6.49 -15.77
N LYS A 940 4.14 -7.23 -16.10
CA LYS A 940 2.83 -6.68 -16.46
C LYS A 940 1.71 -7.48 -15.82
N GLY A 941 0.52 -6.89 -15.74
CA GLY A 941 -0.63 -7.57 -15.17
C GLY A 941 -0.40 -7.90 -13.70
N ALA A 942 -0.52 -9.17 -13.33
CA ALA A 942 -0.42 -9.61 -11.94
C ALA A 942 1.01 -9.56 -11.40
N GLY A 943 2.02 -9.65 -12.28
CA GLY A 943 3.42 -9.52 -11.91
C GLY A 943 3.91 -8.08 -11.79
N LEU A 944 3.09 -7.10 -12.22
CA LEU A 944 3.44 -5.69 -12.12
C LEU A 944 3.61 -5.29 -10.66
N SER A 945 4.80 -4.82 -10.31
CA SER A 945 5.13 -4.34 -8.97
C SER A 945 6.02 -3.09 -9.06
N TYR A 946 5.89 -2.25 -8.04
CA TYR A 946 6.69 -1.07 -7.77
C TYR A 946 7.45 -1.18 -6.44
N GLY A 947 7.32 -2.31 -5.74
CA GLY A 947 7.89 -2.58 -4.42
C GLY A 947 7.29 -1.73 -3.30
N GLY A 948 7.53 -2.14 -2.05
CA GLY A 948 7.27 -1.36 -0.83
C GLY A 948 5.96 -0.55 -0.85
N PHE A 949 6.08 0.76 -0.64
CA PHE A 949 4.94 1.68 -0.68
C PHE A 949 4.32 1.83 -2.08
N GLY A 950 5.11 1.65 -3.15
CA GLY A 950 4.62 1.70 -4.53
C GLY A 950 3.55 0.64 -4.81
N ASP A 951 3.72 -0.57 -4.28
CA ASP A 951 2.71 -1.64 -4.39
C ASP A 951 1.44 -1.32 -3.59
N ALA A 952 1.55 -0.66 -2.45
CA ALA A 952 0.39 -0.19 -1.68
C ALA A 952 -0.41 0.89 -2.42
N VAL A 953 0.26 1.78 -3.16
CA VAL A 953 -0.38 2.79 -4.03
C VAL A 953 -0.98 2.14 -5.29
N LEU A 954 -0.32 1.12 -5.86
CA LEU A 954 -0.87 0.32 -6.95
C LEU A 954 -2.18 -0.37 -6.51
N GLN A 955 -2.16 -0.99 -5.34
CA GLN A 955 -3.31 -1.66 -4.73
C GLN A 955 -4.47 -0.68 -4.48
N HIS A 956 -4.15 0.52 -4.01
CA HIS A 956 -5.12 1.60 -3.80
C HIS A 956 -5.90 1.96 -5.06
N MET A 957 -5.23 2.14 -6.20
CA MET A 957 -5.93 2.56 -7.42
C MET A 957 -6.59 1.41 -8.17
N ARG A 958 -6.11 0.16 -8.03
CA ARG A 958 -6.65 -0.96 -8.81
C ARG A 958 -7.64 -1.77 -8.00
N GLU A 959 -7.16 -2.44 -6.96
CA GLU A 959 -7.93 -3.44 -6.24
C GLU A 959 -8.98 -2.80 -5.34
N HIS A 960 -8.63 -1.72 -4.64
CA HIS A 960 -9.56 -1.02 -3.75
C HIS A 960 -10.70 -0.38 -4.55
N ASP A 961 -10.41 0.36 -5.62
CA ASP A 961 -11.42 0.94 -6.51
C ASP A 961 -12.35 -0.12 -7.11
N THR A 962 -11.80 -1.25 -7.57
CA THR A 962 -12.60 -2.35 -8.16
C THR A 962 -13.59 -2.91 -7.12
N LEU A 963 -13.12 -3.19 -5.89
CA LEU A 963 -13.99 -3.69 -4.83
C LEU A 963 -15.04 -2.66 -4.43
N GLN A 964 -14.64 -1.40 -4.25
CA GLN A 964 -15.53 -0.30 -3.92
C GLN A 964 -16.61 -0.09 -4.97
N ALA A 965 -16.30 -0.28 -6.26
CA ALA A 965 -17.27 -0.26 -7.35
C ALA A 965 -18.22 -1.47 -7.30
N ALA A 966 -17.69 -2.68 -7.09
CA ALA A 966 -18.52 -3.89 -7.02
C ALA A 966 -19.52 -3.85 -5.86
N MET A 967 -19.12 -3.29 -4.71
CA MET A 967 -19.98 -3.15 -3.52
C MET A 967 -21.05 -2.03 -3.63
N ARG A 968 -21.14 -1.34 -4.78
CA ARG A 968 -22.20 -0.35 -5.03
C ARG A 968 -23.51 -0.99 -5.42
N PHE A 969 -23.45 -2.19 -6.00
CA PHE A 969 -24.65 -2.94 -6.37
C PHE A 969 -25.24 -3.63 -5.14
N GLY A 970 -26.56 -3.52 -4.98
CA GLY A 970 -27.29 -4.18 -3.90
C GLY A 970 -26.92 -3.69 -2.50
N ARG A 971 -26.49 -2.43 -2.38
CA ARG A 971 -26.05 -1.77 -1.14
C ARG A 971 -27.12 -1.76 -0.03
N ASP A 972 -28.39 -1.94 -0.39
CA ASP A 972 -29.49 -2.06 0.58
C ASP A 972 -29.49 -3.39 1.38
N GLY A 973 -28.56 -4.31 1.10
CA GLY A 973 -28.38 -5.57 1.82
C GLY A 973 -29.29 -6.71 1.33
N ASN A 974 -30.01 -6.52 0.22
CA ASN A 974 -30.86 -7.57 -0.36
C ASN A 974 -30.15 -8.42 -1.44
N GLY A 975 -28.82 -8.36 -1.50
CA GLY A 975 -28.00 -9.11 -2.46
C GLY A 975 -27.93 -8.52 -3.87
N ALA A 976 -26.90 -8.92 -4.59
CA ALA A 976 -26.71 -8.66 -6.02
C ALA A 976 -25.77 -9.70 -6.63
N VAL A 977 -25.85 -9.89 -7.95
CA VAL A 977 -24.85 -10.61 -8.75
C VAL A 977 -24.04 -9.57 -9.52
N VAL A 978 -22.72 -9.59 -9.35
CA VAL A 978 -21.82 -8.62 -10.00
C VAL A 978 -20.74 -9.36 -10.76
N TYR A 979 -20.72 -9.17 -12.07
CA TYR A 979 -19.68 -9.70 -12.94
C TYR A 979 -18.48 -8.76 -12.93
N VAL A 980 -17.30 -9.27 -12.57
CA VAL A 980 -16.07 -8.48 -12.52
C VAL A 980 -15.17 -8.91 -13.68
N HIS A 981 -14.99 -8.02 -14.65
CA HIS A 981 -14.19 -8.24 -15.86
C HIS A 981 -12.80 -7.61 -15.77
N THR A 982 -12.11 -7.93 -14.68
CA THR A 982 -10.70 -7.63 -14.44
C THR A 982 -10.24 -8.46 -13.23
N ASN A 983 -8.99 -8.93 -13.22
CA ASN A 983 -8.43 -9.70 -12.10
C ASN A 983 -7.81 -8.78 -11.03
N THR A 984 -8.64 -7.91 -10.44
CA THR A 984 -8.27 -6.92 -9.42
C THR A 984 -9.15 -7.04 -8.16
N LEU A 985 -9.81 -8.17 -7.94
CA LEU A 985 -10.45 -8.43 -6.65
C LEU A 985 -9.38 -8.85 -5.63
N PRO A 986 -9.36 -8.26 -4.41
CA PRO A 986 -8.47 -8.72 -3.34
C PRO A 986 -8.66 -10.21 -3.03
N GLU A 987 -7.58 -10.91 -2.66
CA GLU A 987 -7.61 -12.37 -2.44
C GLU A 987 -8.60 -12.82 -1.35
N TRP A 988 -8.86 -11.98 -0.35
CA TRP A 988 -9.81 -12.29 0.73
C TRP A 988 -11.27 -12.23 0.25
N VAL A 989 -11.55 -11.60 -0.89
CA VAL A 989 -12.91 -11.41 -1.39
C VAL A 989 -13.46 -12.72 -1.94
N PRO A 990 -14.63 -13.18 -1.46
CA PRO A 990 -15.21 -14.43 -1.92
C PRO A 990 -15.72 -14.31 -3.36
N VAL A 991 -15.31 -15.25 -4.20
CA VAL A 991 -15.80 -15.39 -5.58
C VAL A 991 -16.88 -16.47 -5.59
N ALA A 992 -18.07 -16.13 -6.10
CA ALA A 992 -19.23 -17.02 -6.18
C ALA A 992 -19.26 -17.87 -7.46
N GLY A 993 -18.53 -17.47 -8.50
CA GLY A 993 -18.36 -18.27 -9.71
C GLY A 993 -17.38 -17.66 -10.71
N GLU A 994 -17.17 -18.36 -11.82
CA GLU A 994 -16.26 -17.94 -12.89
C GLU A 994 -16.98 -17.90 -14.23
N GLY A 995 -16.75 -16.82 -14.99
CA GLY A 995 -17.19 -16.69 -16.36
C GLY A 995 -16.01 -16.51 -17.30
N ARG A 996 -16.21 -16.74 -18.60
CA ARG A 996 -15.21 -16.45 -19.63
C ARG A 996 -15.86 -16.15 -20.96
N VAL A 997 -15.38 -15.10 -21.64
CA VAL A 997 -15.71 -14.87 -23.05
C VAL A 997 -14.94 -15.89 -23.88
N LEU A 998 -15.64 -16.80 -24.54
CA LEU A 998 -15.05 -17.89 -25.32
C LEU A 998 -14.61 -17.42 -26.70
N LYS A 999 -15.43 -16.60 -27.37
CA LYS A 999 -15.13 -16.09 -28.71
C LYS A 999 -15.95 -14.87 -29.10
N THR A 1000 -15.31 -13.86 -29.70
CA THR A 1000 -16.00 -12.78 -30.41
C THR A 1000 -16.24 -13.10 -31.90
N TRP A 1001 -17.32 -12.55 -32.44
CA TRP A 1001 -17.64 -12.66 -33.85
C TRP A 1001 -16.85 -11.64 -34.67
N SER A 1002 -16.14 -12.12 -35.71
CA SER A 1002 -15.59 -11.23 -36.73
C SER A 1002 -16.72 -10.49 -37.46
N ASP A 1003 -16.47 -9.29 -38.01
CA ASP A 1003 -17.43 -8.56 -38.86
C ASP A 1003 -18.11 -9.45 -39.91
N GLY A 1004 -17.33 -10.32 -40.57
CA GLY A 1004 -17.86 -11.24 -41.56
C GLY A 1004 -18.81 -12.31 -40.99
N MET A 1005 -18.68 -12.67 -39.72
CA MET A 1005 -19.62 -13.55 -39.01
C MET A 1005 -20.88 -12.77 -38.62
N LYS A 1006 -20.75 -11.53 -38.14
CA LYS A 1006 -21.87 -10.63 -37.84
C LYS A 1006 -22.74 -10.39 -39.10
N ASP A 1007 -22.09 -10.12 -40.25
CA ASP A 1007 -22.75 -10.02 -41.56
C ASP A 1007 -23.56 -11.28 -41.91
N VAL A 1008 -23.00 -12.47 -41.61
CA VAL A 1008 -23.64 -13.76 -41.87
C VAL A 1008 -24.82 -14.00 -40.93
N LEU A 1009 -24.72 -13.64 -39.65
CA LEU A 1009 -25.81 -13.72 -38.67
C LEU A 1009 -26.98 -12.80 -39.08
N ALA A 1010 -26.71 -11.52 -39.36
CA ALA A 1010 -27.73 -10.58 -39.82
C ALA A 1010 -28.43 -11.05 -41.11
N ALA A 1011 -27.67 -11.63 -42.05
CA ALA A 1011 -28.24 -12.22 -43.25
C ALA A 1011 -29.10 -13.46 -42.97
N LEU A 1012 -28.75 -14.27 -41.97
CA LEU A 1012 -29.55 -15.43 -41.58
C LEU A 1012 -30.84 -15.03 -40.86
N GLU A 1013 -30.82 -14.00 -40.01
CA GLU A 1013 -32.03 -13.47 -39.37
C GLU A 1013 -33.04 -12.95 -40.39
N ASP A 1014 -32.57 -12.20 -41.40
CA ASP A 1014 -33.43 -11.66 -42.47
C ASP A 1014 -34.01 -12.77 -43.36
N LEU A 1015 -33.25 -13.83 -43.62
CA LEU A 1015 -33.61 -14.90 -44.56
C LEU A 1015 -34.36 -16.08 -43.89
N GLY A 1016 -34.14 -16.31 -42.59
CA GLY A 1016 -34.65 -17.45 -41.82
C GLY A 1016 -34.04 -18.79 -42.26
N GLU A 1017 -34.55 -19.35 -43.36
CA GLU A 1017 -34.01 -20.57 -43.99
C GLU A 1017 -33.29 -20.19 -45.29
N ALA A 1018 -31.99 -20.47 -45.38
CA ALA A 1018 -31.17 -19.96 -46.48
C ALA A 1018 -30.19 -20.99 -47.03
N THR A 1019 -29.89 -20.91 -48.33
CA THR A 1019 -28.73 -21.61 -48.89
C THR A 1019 -27.48 -20.76 -48.69
N THR A 1020 -26.29 -21.38 -48.66
CA THR A 1020 -25.00 -20.64 -48.61
C THR A 1020 -24.89 -19.56 -49.69
N GLU A 1021 -25.49 -19.78 -50.87
CA GLU A 1021 -25.48 -18.80 -51.95
C GLU A 1021 -26.40 -17.60 -51.65
N ALA A 1022 -27.56 -17.86 -51.04
CA ALA A 1022 -28.49 -16.80 -50.65
C ALA A 1022 -27.90 -15.89 -49.56
N VAL A 1023 -27.23 -16.48 -48.56
CA VAL A 1023 -26.50 -15.72 -47.53
C VAL A 1023 -25.38 -14.88 -48.16
N ARG A 1024 -24.60 -15.45 -49.09
CA ARG A 1024 -23.54 -14.72 -49.82
C ARG A 1024 -24.07 -13.59 -50.71
N GLU A 1025 -25.29 -13.70 -51.21
CA GLU A 1025 -25.92 -12.67 -52.06
C GLU A 1025 -26.65 -11.60 -51.24
N HIS A 1026 -26.74 -11.78 -49.92
CA HIS A 1026 -27.38 -10.81 -49.03
C HIS A 1026 -26.62 -9.47 -49.05
N PRO A 1027 -27.30 -8.31 -49.10
CA PRO A 1027 -26.63 -7.01 -49.14
C PRO A 1027 -25.70 -6.73 -47.96
N ALA A 1028 -25.96 -7.35 -46.81
CA ALA A 1028 -25.11 -7.24 -45.62
C ALA A 1028 -23.80 -8.01 -45.74
N VAL A 1029 -23.69 -9.03 -46.61
CA VAL A 1029 -22.53 -9.94 -46.65
C VAL A 1029 -21.56 -9.56 -47.75
N SER A 1030 -20.36 -9.13 -47.35
CA SER A 1030 -19.26 -8.79 -48.28
C SER A 1030 -18.19 -9.89 -48.43
N LEU A 1031 -18.54 -11.13 -48.08
CA LEU A 1031 -17.61 -12.26 -48.01
C LEU A 1031 -17.59 -13.18 -49.25
N SER A 1032 -16.48 -13.91 -49.42
CA SER A 1032 -16.44 -14.98 -50.41
C SER A 1032 -17.31 -16.16 -50.01
N ARG A 1033 -17.81 -16.91 -51.00
CA ARG A 1033 -18.64 -18.13 -50.78
C ARG A 1033 -17.99 -19.13 -49.82
N GLN A 1034 -16.66 -19.24 -49.85
CA GLN A 1034 -15.92 -20.17 -49.01
C GLN A 1034 -15.85 -19.69 -47.56
N GLN A 1035 -15.74 -18.38 -47.32
CA GLN A 1035 -15.81 -17.78 -45.99
C GLN A 1035 -17.23 -17.89 -45.40
N VAL A 1036 -18.26 -17.57 -46.18
CA VAL A 1036 -19.67 -17.75 -45.76
C VAL A 1036 -19.94 -19.21 -45.38
N PHE A 1037 -19.47 -20.16 -46.19
CA PHE A 1037 -19.62 -21.59 -45.87
C PHE A 1037 -18.88 -21.99 -44.58
N ALA A 1038 -17.67 -21.46 -44.36
CA ALA A 1038 -16.91 -21.74 -43.14
C ALA A 1038 -17.64 -21.22 -41.89
N HIS A 1039 -18.18 -19.99 -41.95
CA HIS A 1039 -18.98 -19.42 -40.86
C HIS A 1039 -20.28 -20.20 -40.59
N LEU A 1040 -20.98 -20.64 -41.64
CA LEU A 1040 -22.19 -21.47 -41.49
C LEU A 1040 -21.90 -22.86 -40.89
N GLU A 1041 -20.81 -23.50 -41.32
CA GLU A 1041 -20.37 -24.77 -40.72
C GLU A 1041 -19.94 -24.59 -39.25
N GLU A 1042 -19.33 -23.46 -38.92
CA GLU A 1042 -18.96 -23.12 -37.54
C GLU A 1042 -20.21 -22.95 -36.66
N LEU A 1043 -21.24 -22.23 -37.11
CA LEU A 1043 -22.51 -22.10 -36.39
C LEU A 1043 -23.21 -23.45 -36.22
N ARG A 1044 -23.13 -24.34 -37.21
CA ARG A 1044 -23.67 -25.71 -37.08
C ARG A 1044 -22.90 -26.57 -36.10
N ASP A 1045 -21.56 -26.49 -36.10
CA ASP A 1045 -20.75 -27.25 -35.14
C ASP A 1045 -21.04 -26.84 -33.69
N ARG A 1046 -21.56 -25.62 -33.48
CA ARG A 1046 -22.05 -25.11 -32.20
C ARG A 1046 -23.52 -25.44 -31.91
N GLY A 1047 -24.22 -26.13 -32.81
CA GLY A 1047 -25.63 -26.50 -32.63
C GLY A 1047 -26.63 -25.34 -32.83
N VAL A 1048 -26.19 -24.23 -33.42
CA VAL A 1048 -27.04 -23.05 -33.70
C VAL A 1048 -27.84 -23.23 -35.00
N LEU A 1049 -27.24 -23.93 -35.96
CA LEU A 1049 -27.83 -24.23 -37.25
C LEU A 1049 -27.85 -25.74 -37.46
N ASP A 1050 -28.90 -26.24 -38.11
CA ASP A 1050 -28.87 -27.55 -38.75
C ASP A 1050 -28.75 -27.40 -40.27
N ARG A 1051 -28.30 -28.47 -40.92
CA ARG A 1051 -28.19 -28.52 -42.38
C ARG A 1051 -29.10 -29.59 -42.95
N GLU A 1052 -29.99 -29.15 -43.83
CA GLU A 1052 -30.86 -30.04 -44.59
C GLU A 1052 -30.46 -30.07 -46.06
N GLN A 1053 -30.80 -31.18 -46.72
CA GLN A 1053 -30.58 -31.31 -48.16
C GLN A 1053 -31.73 -30.63 -48.89
N ASP A 1054 -31.41 -29.69 -49.77
CA ASP A 1054 -32.39 -28.91 -50.53
C ASP A 1054 -33.35 -29.84 -51.31
N ALA A 1055 -34.65 -29.68 -51.07
CA ALA A 1055 -35.69 -30.53 -51.65
C ALA A 1055 -35.88 -30.31 -53.17
N GLU A 1056 -35.45 -29.16 -53.71
CA GLU A 1056 -35.54 -28.80 -55.13
C GLU A 1056 -34.25 -29.12 -55.91
N ASP A 1057 -33.08 -29.06 -55.27
CA ASP A 1057 -31.79 -29.49 -55.84
C ASP A 1057 -30.92 -30.17 -54.78
N GLY A 1058 -31.01 -31.51 -54.67
CA GLY A 1058 -30.28 -32.30 -53.67
C GLY A 1058 -28.75 -32.27 -53.74
N ARG A 1059 -28.15 -31.37 -54.53
CA ARG A 1059 -26.72 -31.00 -54.48
C ARG A 1059 -26.46 -29.74 -53.65
N ARG A 1060 -27.51 -29.06 -53.20
CA ARG A 1060 -27.47 -27.87 -52.36
C ARG A 1060 -27.86 -28.21 -50.93
N VAL A 1061 -27.40 -27.37 -50.04
CA VAL A 1061 -27.66 -27.46 -48.60
C VAL A 1061 -28.43 -26.21 -48.21
N VAL A 1062 -29.51 -26.40 -47.47
CA VAL A 1062 -30.27 -25.35 -46.81
C VAL A 1062 -29.87 -25.38 -45.35
N TRP A 1063 -29.54 -24.21 -44.81
CA TRP A 1063 -29.27 -24.00 -43.40
C TRP A 1063 -30.57 -23.60 -42.75
N VAL A 1064 -30.92 -24.32 -41.70
CA VAL A 1064 -32.16 -24.15 -40.95
C VAL A 1064 -31.78 -23.70 -39.56
N ASP A 1065 -32.50 -22.70 -39.07
CA ASP A 1065 -32.39 -22.23 -37.69
C ASP A 1065 -32.71 -23.37 -36.69
N ASP A 1066 -31.74 -23.74 -35.84
CA ASP A 1066 -31.90 -24.68 -34.71
C ASP A 1066 -31.66 -23.99 -33.35
N GLY A 1067 -31.48 -22.66 -33.35
CA GLY A 1067 -31.06 -21.90 -32.18
C GLY A 1067 -30.40 -20.54 -32.46
N LEU A 1068 -30.57 -19.97 -33.66
CA LEU A 1068 -29.98 -18.68 -34.07
C LEU A 1068 -30.40 -17.53 -33.14
N HIS A 1069 -31.63 -17.54 -32.65
CA HIS A 1069 -32.14 -16.59 -31.65
C HIS A 1069 -31.48 -16.67 -30.25
N ARG A 1070 -30.57 -17.63 -30.03
CA ARG A 1070 -29.77 -17.79 -28.80
C ARG A 1070 -28.30 -17.45 -29.02
N VAL A 1071 -27.98 -16.86 -30.16
CA VAL A 1071 -26.62 -16.41 -30.47
C VAL A 1071 -26.61 -14.89 -30.35
N SER A 1072 -25.88 -14.44 -29.35
CA SER A 1072 -25.42 -13.06 -29.16
C SER A 1072 -24.84 -12.45 -30.45
N ASP A 1073 -25.05 -11.16 -30.67
CA ASP A 1073 -24.58 -10.44 -31.86
C ASP A 1073 -23.05 -10.21 -31.84
N HIS A 1074 -22.43 -10.25 -30.65
CA HIS A 1074 -21.03 -9.91 -30.46
C HIS A 1074 -20.11 -11.10 -30.17
N GLY A 1075 -20.61 -12.18 -29.56
CA GLY A 1075 -19.80 -13.37 -29.29
C GLY A 1075 -20.27 -14.24 -28.12
N GLU A 1076 -19.76 -15.46 -28.04
CA GLU A 1076 -20.16 -16.42 -27.02
C GLU A 1076 -19.33 -16.28 -25.73
N ALA A 1077 -20.01 -16.28 -24.58
CA ALA A 1077 -19.40 -16.38 -23.26
C ALA A 1077 -20.06 -17.51 -22.44
N GLU A 1078 -19.25 -18.19 -21.62
CA GLU A 1078 -19.68 -19.23 -20.70
C GLU A 1078 -19.69 -18.66 -19.28
N LEU A 1079 -20.81 -18.78 -18.57
CA LEU A 1079 -21.01 -18.26 -17.22
C LEU A 1079 -21.37 -19.44 -16.30
N ASP A 1080 -20.36 -20.17 -15.83
CA ASP A 1080 -20.57 -21.37 -15.02
C ASP A 1080 -20.53 -21.05 -13.51
N PRO A 1081 -21.54 -21.46 -12.71
CA PRO A 1081 -21.40 -21.47 -11.26
C PRO A 1081 -20.39 -22.55 -10.84
N VAL A 1082 -19.47 -22.22 -9.93
CA VAL A 1082 -18.53 -23.22 -9.38
C VAL A 1082 -19.26 -24.01 -8.29
N GLU A 1083 -19.49 -25.31 -8.49
CA GLU A 1083 -19.87 -26.19 -7.37
C GLU A 1083 -18.63 -26.40 -6.48
N LEU A 1084 -18.74 -25.98 -5.21
CA LEU A 1084 -17.64 -25.91 -4.22
C LEU A 1084 -17.03 -27.25 -3.78
N GLU A 1085 -17.39 -28.37 -4.39
CA GLU A 1085 -16.80 -29.69 -4.08
C GLU A 1085 -16.61 -30.48 -5.37
N GLU A 1086 -15.37 -30.49 -5.89
CA GLU A 1086 -14.72 -31.47 -6.79
C GLU A 1086 -13.96 -30.80 -7.97
N LEU A 1087 -12.69 -30.47 -7.75
CA LEU A 1087 -11.69 -30.39 -8.82
C LEU A 1087 -10.62 -31.44 -8.53
N ASP A 1088 -10.43 -32.40 -9.46
CA ASP A 1088 -9.32 -33.36 -9.37
C ASP A 1088 -8.05 -32.84 -10.08
N ASP A 1089 -6.90 -33.41 -9.73
CA ASP A 1089 -5.57 -33.08 -10.28
C ASP A 1089 -5.47 -33.22 -11.82
N GLY A 1090 -6.47 -33.84 -12.46
CA GLY A 1090 -6.60 -33.98 -13.90
C GLY A 1090 -7.13 -32.73 -14.60
N GLU A 1091 -8.04 -31.98 -13.98
CA GLU A 1091 -8.60 -30.74 -14.54
C GLU A 1091 -7.64 -29.55 -14.39
N VAL A 1092 -6.90 -29.49 -13.27
CA VAL A 1092 -5.79 -28.55 -13.07
C VAL A 1092 -4.72 -28.68 -14.17
N ARG A 1093 -4.47 -29.90 -14.66
CA ARG A 1093 -3.50 -30.17 -15.75
C ARG A 1093 -4.00 -29.82 -17.15
N GLN A 1094 -5.31 -29.59 -17.32
CA GLN A 1094 -5.87 -29.20 -18.61
C GLN A 1094 -5.90 -27.67 -18.78
N LEU A 1095 -6.00 -26.93 -17.67
CA LEU A 1095 -5.80 -25.48 -17.58
C LEU A 1095 -4.35 -25.05 -17.88
N SER A 1096 -3.34 -25.85 -17.51
CA SER A 1096 -1.92 -25.54 -17.80
C SER A 1096 -1.49 -25.68 -19.28
N ARG A 1097 -2.43 -25.92 -20.22
CA ARG A 1097 -2.11 -26.22 -21.63
C ARG A 1097 -2.64 -25.20 -22.65
N SER A 1098 -3.29 -24.12 -22.22
CA SER A 1098 -3.76 -23.04 -23.09
C SER A 1098 -2.88 -21.77 -23.07
N SER A 1099 -1.88 -21.66 -22.21
CA SER A 1099 -0.97 -20.52 -22.18
C SER A 1099 0.23 -20.74 -23.11
N ILE A 1100 0.21 -20.21 -24.35
CA ILE A 1100 1.45 -20.04 -25.13
C ILE A 1100 1.41 -18.72 -25.93
N TYR A 1101 2.10 -17.70 -25.43
CA TYR A 1101 2.82 -16.76 -26.29
C TYR A 1101 4.07 -17.47 -26.82
N THR A 1102 4.05 -17.83 -28.10
CA THR A 1102 5.29 -18.14 -28.85
C THR A 1102 5.91 -16.83 -29.32
N TRP A 1103 7.21 -16.65 -29.11
CA TRP A 1103 8.20 -16.69 -30.20
C TRP A 1103 9.60 -16.45 -29.63
N ASP A 1104 10.37 -17.53 -29.46
CA ASP A 1104 11.72 -17.58 -29.99
C ASP A 1104 12.18 -19.03 -30.19
N PHE A 1105 13.13 -19.22 -31.10
CA PHE A 1105 13.66 -20.47 -31.65
C PHE A 1105 12.94 -21.09 -32.87
N THR A 1106 13.19 -20.44 -34.00
CA THR A 1106 13.69 -21.16 -35.19
C THR A 1106 14.91 -22.02 -34.83
N ASN A 1107 14.79 -23.35 -34.89
CA ASN A 1107 15.73 -24.23 -35.60
C ASN A 1107 15.30 -25.72 -35.56
N LEU A 1108 14.75 -26.18 -36.70
CA LEU A 1108 14.88 -27.51 -37.31
C LEU A 1108 14.67 -28.77 -36.44
N SER A 1109 13.47 -29.35 -36.51
CA SER A 1109 13.28 -30.80 -36.37
C SER A 1109 13.26 -31.48 -37.75
N GLY A 1110 14.34 -32.16 -38.11
CA GLY A 1110 14.33 -33.14 -39.21
C GLY A 1110 13.63 -34.42 -38.77
N SER A 1111 12.56 -34.78 -39.48
CA SER A 1111 11.83 -36.04 -39.31
C SER A 1111 12.74 -37.27 -39.40
N PRO A 1112 12.30 -38.41 -38.86
CA PRO A 1112 11.67 -39.37 -39.77
C PRO A 1112 10.46 -40.11 -39.19
N GLY A 1113 9.55 -40.46 -40.10
CA GLY A 1113 8.39 -41.29 -39.87
C GLY A 1113 8.69 -42.80 -39.73
N PRO A 1114 7.66 -43.64 -39.89
CA PRO A 1114 7.33 -44.74 -38.99
C PRO A 1114 7.84 -46.09 -39.48
N ASP A 1115 7.96 -47.09 -38.59
CA ASP A 1115 7.75 -48.49 -39.01
C ASP A 1115 7.45 -49.47 -37.85
N THR A 1116 6.31 -50.12 -38.05
CA THR A 1116 5.92 -51.52 -37.82
C THR A 1116 6.77 -52.49 -36.97
N SER A 1117 6.05 -53.17 -36.08
CA SER A 1117 6.04 -54.62 -35.81
C SER A 1117 7.31 -55.33 -35.30
N GLY A 1118 7.10 -56.11 -34.23
CA GLY A 1118 7.61 -57.48 -34.20
C GLY A 1118 8.41 -57.92 -32.97
N ALA A 1119 7.72 -58.68 -32.11
CA ALA A 1119 8.22 -59.90 -31.48
C ALA A 1119 9.43 -59.82 -30.52
N GLY A 1120 9.12 -60.05 -29.24
CA GLY A 1120 9.58 -61.28 -28.59
C GLY A 1120 10.71 -61.12 -27.57
N SER A 1121 10.36 -61.32 -26.30
CA SER A 1121 10.89 -62.37 -25.41
C SER A 1121 10.97 -61.88 -23.95
N THR A 1122 9.93 -62.18 -23.17
CA THR A 1122 10.00 -62.38 -21.71
C THR A 1122 10.80 -63.65 -21.37
N PRO A 1123 11.48 -63.71 -20.21
CA PRO A 1123 10.86 -64.26 -18.99
C PRO A 1123 11.32 -63.54 -17.70
N SER A 1124 10.44 -63.03 -16.83
CA SER A 1124 9.63 -63.70 -15.79
C SER A 1124 10.40 -64.46 -14.70
N THR A 1125 10.26 -63.92 -13.47
CA THR A 1125 10.18 -64.56 -12.13
C THR A 1125 11.44 -65.27 -11.61
N THR A 1126 11.83 -65.14 -10.33
CA THR A 1126 11.12 -65.72 -9.18
C THR A 1126 11.74 -65.23 -7.84
N THR A 1127 10.86 -64.94 -6.87
CA THR A 1127 10.92 -65.06 -5.38
C THR A 1127 12.23 -65.45 -4.67
N SER A 1128 12.49 -64.86 -3.49
CA SER A 1128 12.35 -65.52 -2.16
C SER A 1128 13.10 -64.79 -1.03
N ASP A 1129 12.42 -64.65 0.12
CA ASP A 1129 12.89 -64.79 1.52
C ASP A 1129 14.19 -64.13 2.02
N ALA A 1130 14.05 -63.38 3.13
CA ALA A 1130 14.71 -63.57 4.44
C ALA A 1130 14.60 -62.24 5.21
N ASP A 1131 13.61 -62.05 6.07
CA ASP A 1131 13.55 -62.48 7.48
C ASP A 1131 14.67 -61.96 8.39
N THR A 1132 14.16 -61.47 9.51
CA THR A 1132 14.65 -60.67 10.61
C THR A 1132 15.69 -61.34 11.52
N GLY A 1133 16.43 -60.51 12.26
CA GLY A 1133 17.37 -60.95 13.29
C GLY A 1133 17.52 -59.97 14.44
N GLY A 1134 16.41 -59.46 15.00
CA GLY A 1134 16.39 -58.75 16.28
C GLY A 1134 15.72 -59.61 17.36
N GLY A 1135 16.49 -60.06 18.35
CA GLY A 1135 15.98 -60.77 19.53
C GLY A 1135 15.33 -59.81 20.54
N ARG A 1136 14.05 -60.07 20.82
CA ARG A 1136 13.17 -59.57 21.91
C ARG A 1136 13.70 -59.94 23.33
N PRO A 1137 13.01 -59.63 24.45
CA PRO A 1137 12.30 -58.45 25.03
C PRO A 1137 12.94 -58.04 26.42
N PRO A 1138 12.40 -57.15 27.31
CA PRO A 1138 11.01 -56.68 27.46
C PRO A 1138 10.74 -55.19 27.85
N ASP A 1139 9.48 -54.80 27.64
CA ASP A 1139 8.66 -53.81 28.38
C ASP A 1139 8.70 -53.97 29.94
N PRO A 1140 8.06 -53.12 30.78
CA PRO A 1140 7.54 -51.73 30.65
C PRO A 1140 7.87 -50.82 31.89
N ALA A 1141 7.35 -49.58 31.93
CA ALA A 1141 7.42 -48.52 32.98
C ALA A 1141 8.77 -47.74 33.02
N ASP A 1142 8.82 -46.41 33.07
CA ASP A 1142 7.96 -45.38 33.66
C ASP A 1142 7.67 -44.24 32.66
#